data_AF-J5V837-F1
#
_entry.id   AF-J5V837-F1
#
_cell.length_a   1.000
_cell.length_b   1.000
_cell.length_c   1.000
_cell.angle_alpha   90.00
_cell.angle_beta   90.00
_cell.angle_gamma   90.00
#
_symmetry.space_group_name_H-M   'P 1'
#
loop_
_entity.id
_entity.type
_entity.pdbx_description
1 polymer ?
#
loop_
_entity_poly.entity_id
_entity_poly.type
_entity_poly.pdbx_seq_one_letter_code
_entity_poly.pdbx_strand_id
1 'polypeptide(L)'
;MAEDAHYDKAAADYAVGFIECLCHTKGTWAGKPFELIDWQERIIRDIFGILKPNGYRQFNMAYVEIPKKQGKQLALDTKIPTPSGFTTMGDIRVGDTVFDENGQTCCVVAKSNVDDTEQAYRLTFRDGSSIVAGERHLWNVEHIIGEPQSLLWATGEIYRRTMKHRERYRDNEKEARRSIIRIPAAKRLQIEERTLPIARSCFHYLADIEPLSARVPMQCIQVDSISHCYLVGESFIPTHNSELAAAVALLLCCGDGEERAEVYGCAADRQQASIVFEVAADMVRMCPALGKRVKILASQKRMVYLPTNSFYQVLSAEAYSKHGFNIHGVVFDELHTQPNRKLFDVMTKGSGDARMQPLYFLITTAGTDTQSICYETHQKAKDILEGRKIDQTFYPVIYGAKEDEDWTDPEVWKRSNPSLGITVGIDKVQAACDSARQNPAEENSFRQLRLNQWVKQSVRWMPMDKWDACAAPVDAEELKGRVCYGGLDLSSTTDVTAFVLVFPPTDEDEPFAVLPYFWMPEENLELRVRRDHVPYDVWQKQGFLMTTEGNVVHYGFIEAFIEKLGEKYNIREIAFDRWGAVQMVQNLEGMGFTVVPFGQGFKDMSPPTKELMKLTLEKKIAHGGHPVMRWMADNIFIRTDPAGNIKADKEKSTERIDGVIALIMALDRAIRCGNDASASVYDERGILVF
;
A
#
# COMPACT_ATOMS: atom_id res chain seq x y z
N MET A 1 -19.87 -13.23 -21.86
CA MET A 1 -20.20 -14.66 -22.01
C MET A 1 -19.83 -15.07 -23.44
N ALA A 2 -19.35 -16.29 -23.66
CA ALA A 2 -19.18 -16.81 -25.01
C ALA A 2 -20.56 -16.99 -25.68
N GLU A 3 -20.60 -16.95 -27.01
CA GLU A 3 -21.86 -16.96 -27.77
C GLU A 3 -22.66 -18.26 -27.58
N ASP A 4 -21.97 -19.36 -27.29
CA ASP A 4 -22.49 -20.71 -27.10
C ASP A 4 -22.53 -21.16 -25.62
N ALA A 5 -22.05 -20.34 -24.69
CA ALA A 5 -22.13 -20.64 -23.26
C ALA A 5 -23.54 -20.37 -22.70
N HIS A 6 -23.91 -21.11 -21.66
CA HIS A 6 -25.21 -20.99 -21.01
C HIS A 6 -25.06 -20.98 -19.50
N TYR A 7 -26.07 -20.42 -18.82
CA TYR A 7 -26.14 -20.44 -17.37
C TYR A 7 -26.85 -21.71 -16.89
N ASP A 8 -26.12 -22.57 -16.18
CA ASP A 8 -26.64 -23.73 -15.47
C ASP A 8 -26.88 -23.38 -14.00
N LYS A 9 -28.17 -23.23 -13.66
CA LYS A 9 -28.59 -22.90 -12.29
C LYS A 9 -28.25 -24.01 -11.29
N ALA A 10 -28.31 -25.28 -11.69
CA ALA A 10 -28.06 -26.40 -10.78
C ALA A 10 -26.58 -26.48 -10.41
N ALA A 11 -25.67 -26.27 -11.38
CA ALA A 11 -24.23 -26.17 -11.13
C ALA A 11 -23.89 -24.99 -10.21
N ALA A 12 -24.50 -23.83 -10.45
CA ALA A 12 -24.33 -22.66 -9.60
C ALA A 12 -24.83 -22.89 -8.15
N ASP A 13 -26.04 -23.43 -8.00
CA ASP A 13 -26.64 -23.75 -6.70
C ASP A 13 -25.82 -24.79 -5.94
N TYR A 14 -25.23 -25.77 -6.65
CA TYR A 14 -24.34 -26.75 -6.05
C TYR A 14 -23.07 -26.11 -5.48
N ALA A 15 -22.41 -25.23 -6.25
CA ALA A 15 -21.20 -24.55 -5.81
C ALA A 15 -21.44 -23.65 -4.60
N VAL A 16 -22.53 -22.86 -4.63
CA VAL A 16 -22.96 -22.03 -3.49
C VAL A 16 -23.28 -22.91 -2.29
N GLY A 17 -24.13 -23.93 -2.46
CA GLY A 17 -24.52 -24.83 -1.38
C GLY A 17 -23.34 -25.59 -0.77
N PHE A 18 -22.33 -25.97 -1.57
CA PHE A 18 -21.09 -26.56 -1.05
C PHE A 18 -20.37 -25.60 -0.11
N ILE A 19 -20.19 -24.34 -0.53
CA ILE A 19 -19.47 -23.33 0.26
C ILE A 19 -20.26 -22.99 1.53
N GLU A 20 -21.58 -22.85 1.46
CA GLU A 20 -22.44 -22.55 2.62
C GLU A 20 -22.56 -23.72 3.61
N CYS A 21 -22.22 -24.95 3.19
CA CYS A 21 -22.05 -26.09 4.09
C CYS A 21 -20.73 -26.05 4.88
N LEU A 22 -19.80 -25.15 4.54
CA LEU A 22 -18.62 -24.86 5.35
C LEU A 22 -18.99 -23.90 6.48
N CYS A 23 -18.10 -23.79 7.46
CA CYS A 23 -18.28 -22.84 8.55
C CYS A 23 -17.23 -21.75 8.49
N HIS A 24 -17.59 -20.56 8.95
CA HIS A 24 -16.58 -19.59 9.35
C HIS A 24 -15.68 -20.21 10.42
N THR A 25 -14.39 -19.92 10.36
CA THR A 25 -13.38 -20.56 11.21
C THR A 25 -12.93 -19.68 12.37
N LYS A 26 -13.11 -18.36 12.23
CA LYS A 26 -12.60 -17.35 13.18
C LYS A 26 -13.64 -16.28 13.48
N GLY A 27 -13.50 -15.58 14.61
CA GLY A 27 -14.31 -14.42 15.00
C GLY A 27 -15.76 -14.72 15.41
N THR A 28 -16.64 -13.71 15.35
CA THR A 28 -18.08 -13.76 15.77
C THR A 28 -18.88 -14.86 15.09
N TRP A 29 -18.39 -15.32 13.93
CA TRP A 29 -19.09 -16.25 13.06
C TRP A 29 -18.54 -17.67 13.19
N ALA A 30 -17.47 -17.91 13.95
CA ALA A 30 -16.83 -19.22 14.06
C ALA A 30 -17.85 -20.35 14.37
N GLY A 31 -17.84 -21.39 13.54
CA GLY A 31 -18.78 -22.52 13.64
C GLY A 31 -20.17 -22.27 13.05
N LYS A 32 -20.53 -21.03 12.68
CA LYS A 32 -21.74 -20.73 11.90
C LYS A 32 -21.53 -21.04 10.43
N PRO A 33 -22.60 -21.35 9.68
CA PRO A 33 -22.54 -21.52 8.23
C PRO A 33 -21.86 -20.33 7.56
N PHE A 34 -21.01 -20.62 6.58
CA PHE A 34 -20.32 -19.62 5.76
C PHE A 34 -21.28 -19.10 4.68
N GLU A 35 -22.26 -18.28 5.09
CA GLU A 35 -23.22 -17.68 4.18
C GLU A 35 -22.52 -16.66 3.26
N LEU A 36 -22.65 -16.86 1.95
CA LEU A 36 -22.05 -15.96 0.98
C LEU A 36 -22.87 -14.66 0.95
N ILE A 37 -22.18 -13.53 1.07
CA ILE A 37 -22.82 -12.23 0.84
C ILE A 37 -22.97 -11.99 -0.67
N ASP A 38 -23.98 -11.21 -1.08
CA ASP A 38 -24.46 -11.08 -2.47
C ASP A 38 -23.36 -11.03 -3.54
N TRP A 39 -22.33 -10.22 -3.32
CA TRP A 39 -21.25 -10.06 -4.28
C TRP A 39 -20.34 -11.29 -4.37
N GLN A 40 -20.12 -12.00 -3.27
CA GLN A 40 -19.36 -13.25 -3.25
C GLN A 40 -20.17 -14.36 -3.92
N GLU A 41 -21.46 -14.46 -3.59
CA GLU A 41 -22.37 -15.42 -4.19
C GLU A 41 -22.41 -15.25 -5.71
N ARG A 42 -22.54 -14.01 -6.20
CA ARG A 42 -22.51 -13.71 -7.64
C ARG A 42 -21.24 -14.20 -8.31
N ILE A 43 -20.06 -13.96 -7.73
CA ILE A 43 -18.78 -14.43 -8.28
C ILE A 43 -18.78 -15.96 -8.38
N ILE A 44 -19.18 -16.65 -7.32
CA ILE A 44 -19.23 -18.12 -7.30
C ILE A 44 -20.23 -18.64 -8.35
N ARG A 45 -21.43 -18.06 -8.42
CA ARG A 45 -22.44 -18.44 -9.41
C ARG A 45 -21.99 -18.22 -10.84
N ASP A 46 -21.30 -17.12 -11.12
CA ASP A 46 -20.82 -16.83 -12.48
C ASP A 46 -19.69 -17.80 -12.87
N ILE A 47 -18.73 -18.04 -11.98
CA ILE A 47 -17.57 -18.92 -12.25
C ILE A 47 -18.00 -20.38 -12.43
N PHE A 48 -18.90 -20.89 -11.59
CA PHE A 48 -19.29 -22.31 -11.58
C PHE A 48 -20.60 -22.58 -12.33
N GLY A 49 -21.40 -21.56 -12.62
CA GLY A 49 -22.69 -21.70 -13.31
C GLY A 49 -22.67 -21.35 -14.79
N ILE A 50 -21.69 -20.61 -15.29
CA ILE A 50 -21.60 -20.30 -16.72
C ILE A 50 -20.75 -21.38 -17.40
N LEU A 51 -21.42 -22.26 -18.16
CA LEU A 51 -20.86 -23.45 -18.76
C LEU A 51 -20.81 -23.36 -20.29
N LYS A 52 -19.78 -23.95 -20.87
CA LYS A 52 -19.67 -24.23 -22.30
C LYS A 52 -20.66 -25.35 -22.69
N PRO A 53 -20.98 -25.55 -23.99
CA PRO A 53 -21.88 -26.62 -24.43
C PRO A 53 -21.47 -28.03 -24.00
N ASN A 54 -20.18 -28.25 -23.76
CA ASN A 54 -19.64 -29.54 -23.30
C ASN A 54 -19.79 -29.77 -21.78
N GLY A 55 -20.43 -28.85 -21.06
CA GLY A 55 -20.65 -28.94 -19.61
C GLY A 55 -19.49 -28.46 -18.73
N TYR A 56 -18.37 -28.02 -19.32
CA TYR A 56 -17.24 -27.46 -18.57
C TYR A 56 -17.40 -25.96 -18.34
N ARG A 57 -16.84 -25.44 -17.24
CA ARG A 57 -16.85 -24.00 -16.95
C ARG A 57 -16.29 -23.15 -18.09
N GLN A 58 -16.92 -22.00 -18.33
CA GLN A 58 -16.43 -21.03 -19.30
C GLN A 58 -15.16 -20.34 -18.81
N PHE A 59 -15.13 -19.97 -17.53
CA PHE A 59 -14.06 -19.17 -16.94
C PHE A 59 -13.00 -20.06 -16.30
N ASN A 60 -11.78 -19.95 -16.82
CA ASN A 60 -10.62 -20.68 -16.33
C ASN A 60 -9.71 -19.79 -15.48
N MET A 61 -9.89 -18.46 -15.54
CA MET A 61 -9.17 -17.51 -14.70
C MET A 61 -10.15 -16.46 -14.16
N ALA A 62 -10.17 -16.30 -12.84
CA ALA A 62 -10.96 -15.27 -12.17
C ALA A 62 -10.03 -14.31 -11.45
N TYR A 63 -10.18 -13.02 -11.73
CA TYR A 63 -9.41 -11.95 -11.08
C TYR A 63 -10.36 -11.11 -10.23
N VAL A 64 -10.13 -11.07 -8.93
CA VAL A 64 -10.98 -10.41 -7.94
C VAL A 64 -10.14 -9.38 -7.17
N GLU A 65 -10.32 -8.10 -7.49
CA GLU A 65 -9.64 -6.98 -6.84
C GLU A 65 -10.61 -6.23 -5.89
N ILE A 66 -10.26 -6.16 -4.60
CA ILE A 66 -11.10 -5.58 -3.54
C ILE A 66 -10.29 -4.76 -2.51
N PRO A 67 -10.89 -3.75 -1.85
CA PRO A 67 -10.24 -2.99 -0.77
C PRO A 67 -10.00 -3.81 0.52
N LYS A 68 -9.02 -3.38 1.36
CA LYS A 68 -8.68 -3.98 2.67
C LYS A 68 -9.59 -3.50 3.83
N LYS A 69 -9.69 -4.34 4.88
CA LYS A 69 -10.31 -4.03 6.18
C LYS A 69 -9.26 -3.57 7.21
N GLN A 70 -9.49 -2.49 7.97
CA GLN A 70 -8.60 -1.99 9.04
C GLN A 70 -9.34 -1.53 10.33
N GLY A 71 -8.68 -1.63 11.51
CA GLY A 71 -8.94 -0.82 12.74
C GLY A 71 -9.00 -1.53 14.12
N LYS A 72 -7.93 -1.49 14.96
CA LYS A 72 -7.94 -1.97 16.38
C LYS A 72 -6.99 -1.17 17.34
N GLN A 73 -7.40 -0.04 17.92
CA GLN A 73 -6.60 0.80 18.85
C GLN A 73 -6.74 0.40 20.35
N LEU A 74 -5.79 0.79 21.23
CA LEU A 74 -5.72 0.49 22.69
C LEU A 74 -5.10 1.63 23.53
N ALA A 75 -5.42 1.76 24.83
CA ALA A 75 -4.88 2.82 25.72
C ALA A 75 -3.36 2.72 25.95
N LEU A 76 -2.68 3.87 26.12
CA LEU A 76 -1.21 3.91 26.27
C LEU A 76 -0.69 3.10 27.45
N ASP A 77 -1.43 3.02 28.56
CA ASP A 77 -1.04 2.24 29.74
C ASP A 77 -1.34 0.74 29.61
N THR A 78 -1.94 0.29 28.50
CA THR A 78 -2.27 -1.11 28.26
C THR A 78 -1.00 -1.95 28.28
N LYS A 79 -0.95 -2.92 29.20
CA LYS A 79 0.19 -3.84 29.30
C LYS A 79 0.30 -4.71 28.05
N ILE A 80 1.50 -4.75 27.47
CA ILE A 80 1.87 -5.61 26.35
C ILE A 80 2.86 -6.64 26.87
N PRO A 81 2.56 -7.94 26.76
CA PRO A 81 3.46 -9.00 27.18
C PRO A 81 4.64 -9.10 26.21
N THR A 82 5.86 -9.03 26.75
CA THR A 82 7.14 -9.22 26.04
C THR A 82 7.93 -10.36 26.69
N PRO A 83 8.98 -10.89 26.01
CA PRO A 83 9.84 -11.92 26.60
C PRO A 83 10.53 -11.50 27.91
N SER A 84 10.72 -10.19 28.14
CA SER A 84 11.41 -9.65 29.31
C SER A 84 10.48 -9.22 30.45
N GLY A 85 9.16 -9.25 30.25
CA GLY A 85 8.16 -8.80 31.22
C GLY A 85 6.96 -8.14 30.53
N PHE A 86 6.20 -7.33 31.25
CA PHE A 86 5.21 -6.46 30.62
C PHE A 86 5.85 -5.09 30.31
N THR A 87 5.62 -4.60 29.09
CA THR A 87 5.77 -3.17 28.74
C THR A 87 4.38 -2.54 28.61
N THR A 88 4.27 -1.27 28.22
CA THR A 88 2.98 -0.60 27.95
C THR A 88 2.84 -0.24 26.47
N MET A 89 1.61 -0.05 25.99
CA MET A 89 1.34 0.41 24.62
C MET A 89 2.01 1.77 24.31
N GLY A 90 2.16 2.64 25.32
CA GLY A 90 2.85 3.92 25.21
C GLY A 90 4.36 3.76 25.13
N ASP A 91 4.94 2.82 25.87
CA ASP A 91 6.39 2.63 25.95
C ASP A 91 6.95 1.70 24.87
N ILE A 92 6.11 0.87 24.26
CA ILE A 92 6.55 -0.09 23.25
C ILE A 92 7.07 0.61 21.98
N ARG A 93 8.16 0.12 21.42
CA ARG A 93 8.86 0.71 20.26
C ARG A 93 8.87 -0.25 19.09
N VAL A 94 8.99 0.33 17.89
CA VAL A 94 9.30 -0.46 16.69
C VAL A 94 10.65 -1.16 16.90
N GLY A 95 10.66 -2.47 16.70
CA GLY A 95 11.79 -3.36 17.01
C GLY A 95 11.63 -4.16 18.31
N ASP A 96 10.69 -3.81 19.19
CA ASP A 96 10.44 -4.57 20.42
C ASP A 96 9.77 -5.92 20.12
N THR A 97 10.11 -6.95 20.91
CA THR A 97 9.54 -8.28 20.78
C THR A 97 8.32 -8.45 21.70
N VAL A 98 7.19 -8.88 21.14
CA VAL A 98 5.93 -9.21 21.82
C VAL A 98 5.49 -10.63 21.48
N PHE A 99 4.37 -11.09 22.03
CA PHE A 99 3.79 -12.38 21.68
C PHE A 99 2.66 -12.23 20.65
N ASP A 100 2.55 -13.18 19.71
CA ASP A 100 1.45 -13.33 18.74
C ASP A 100 0.25 -14.09 19.34
N GLU A 101 -0.89 -14.20 18.64
CA GLU A 101 -2.11 -14.89 19.13
C GLU A 101 -1.93 -16.31 19.68
N ASN A 102 -0.83 -16.96 19.31
CA ASN A 102 -0.50 -18.33 19.68
C ASN A 102 0.52 -18.41 20.82
N GLY A 103 1.02 -17.28 21.33
CA GLY A 103 2.02 -17.21 22.38
C GLY A 103 3.47 -17.28 21.88
N GLN A 104 3.71 -17.12 20.58
CA GLN A 104 5.06 -17.10 19.98
C GLN A 104 5.60 -15.69 19.88
N THR A 105 6.92 -15.52 19.92
CA THR A 105 7.54 -14.19 19.83
C THR A 105 7.48 -13.62 18.42
N CYS A 106 7.10 -12.34 18.30
CA CYS A 106 7.09 -11.55 17.07
C CYS A 106 7.57 -10.12 17.36
N CYS A 107 8.03 -9.37 16.37
CA CYS A 107 8.53 -8.01 16.51
C CYS A 107 7.48 -6.97 16.12
N VAL A 108 7.47 -5.84 16.82
CA VAL A 108 6.71 -4.65 16.47
C VAL A 108 7.36 -3.99 15.25
N VAL A 109 6.63 -3.86 14.15
CA VAL A 109 7.12 -3.27 12.89
C VAL A 109 6.61 -1.88 12.62
N ALA A 110 5.48 -1.49 13.22
CA ALA A 110 4.97 -0.13 13.14
C ALA A 110 4.18 0.25 14.40
N LYS A 111 4.09 1.55 14.66
CA LYS A 111 3.33 2.12 15.78
C LYS A 111 2.61 3.38 15.27
N SER A 112 1.30 3.46 15.51
CA SER A 112 0.49 4.62 15.10
C SER A 112 0.74 5.82 16.03
N ASN A 113 0.36 7.02 15.58
CA ASN A 113 0.30 8.18 16.46
C ASN A 113 -0.77 8.00 17.55
N VAL A 114 -0.62 8.77 18.64
CA VAL A 114 -1.57 8.79 19.75
C VAL A 114 -2.86 9.47 19.31
N ASP A 115 -3.99 8.81 19.53
CA ASP A 115 -5.35 9.25 19.25
C ASP A 115 -6.17 9.25 20.55
N ASP A 116 -6.77 10.38 20.93
CA ASP A 116 -7.56 10.55 22.15
C ASP A 116 -9.04 10.87 21.86
N THR A 117 -9.47 10.71 20.60
CA THR A 117 -10.78 11.15 20.12
C THR A 117 -11.89 10.10 20.28
N GLU A 118 -11.52 8.82 20.43
CA GLU A 118 -12.44 7.71 20.59
C GLU A 118 -12.92 7.56 22.06
N GLN A 119 -14.21 7.27 22.28
CA GLN A 119 -14.74 7.00 23.63
C GLN A 119 -14.09 5.75 24.22
N ALA A 120 -13.43 5.89 25.37
CA ALA A 120 -12.79 4.77 26.06
C ALA A 120 -13.71 4.17 27.13
N TYR A 121 -13.55 2.87 27.37
CA TYR A 121 -14.23 2.15 28.45
C TYR A 121 -13.19 1.39 29.27
N ARG A 122 -13.38 1.36 30.59
CA ARG A 122 -12.64 0.46 31.48
C ARG A 122 -13.44 -0.82 31.67
N LEU A 123 -12.87 -1.94 31.26
CA LEU A 123 -13.39 -3.28 31.51
C LEU A 123 -12.68 -3.84 32.75
N THR A 124 -13.45 -4.24 33.77
CA THR A 124 -12.93 -4.86 35.00
C THR A 124 -13.37 -6.32 35.03
N PHE A 125 -12.44 -7.25 35.25
CA PHE A 125 -12.69 -8.68 35.28
C PHE A 125 -12.81 -9.19 36.72
N ARG A 126 -13.44 -10.37 36.90
CA ARG A 126 -13.68 -10.96 38.23
C ARG A 126 -12.41 -11.34 39.00
N ASP A 127 -11.28 -11.47 38.32
CA ASP A 127 -9.98 -11.72 38.95
C ASP A 127 -9.32 -10.43 39.47
N GLY A 128 -9.98 -9.27 39.31
CA GLY A 128 -9.50 -7.97 39.75
C GLY A 128 -8.65 -7.23 38.70
N SER A 129 -8.33 -7.87 37.56
CA SER A 129 -7.64 -7.21 36.45
C SER A 129 -8.57 -6.23 35.73
N SER A 130 -8.01 -5.19 35.11
CA SER A 130 -8.77 -4.26 34.27
C SER A 130 -7.99 -3.84 33.03
N ILE A 131 -8.71 -3.48 31.98
CA ILE A 131 -8.17 -3.01 30.71
C ILE A 131 -9.00 -1.83 30.19
N VAL A 132 -8.33 -0.81 29.67
CA VAL A 132 -8.98 0.34 29.05
C VAL A 132 -8.88 0.21 27.53
N ALA A 133 -10.02 0.22 26.86
CA ALA A 133 -10.08 0.07 25.41
C ALA A 133 -11.07 1.05 24.78
N GLY A 134 -10.76 1.46 23.55
CA GLY A 134 -11.65 2.27 22.74
C GLY A 134 -12.95 1.54 22.43
N GLU A 135 -14.02 2.30 22.21
CA GLU A 135 -15.37 1.85 21.89
C GLU A 135 -15.40 0.76 20.82
N ARG A 136 -14.53 0.87 19.82
CA ARG A 136 -14.50 0.08 18.59
C ARG A 136 -13.52 -1.10 18.68
N HIS A 137 -12.82 -1.27 19.80
CA HIS A 137 -11.92 -2.40 20.04
C HIS A 137 -12.71 -3.72 20.09
N LEU A 138 -12.28 -4.72 19.33
CA LEU A 138 -13.01 -5.98 19.14
C LEU A 138 -12.51 -7.09 20.07
N TRP A 139 -13.42 -7.68 20.82
CA TRP A 139 -13.13 -8.74 21.78
C TRP A 139 -13.77 -10.05 21.33
N ASN A 140 -13.04 -11.16 21.46
CA ASN A 140 -13.66 -12.48 21.42
C ASN A 140 -14.30 -12.76 22.79
N VAL A 141 -15.61 -12.85 22.86
CA VAL A 141 -16.39 -12.98 24.10
C VAL A 141 -17.31 -14.19 24.00
N GLU A 142 -17.35 -15.04 25.01
CA GLU A 142 -18.41 -16.02 25.21
C GLU A 142 -19.53 -15.39 26.01
N HIS A 143 -20.71 -15.24 25.41
CA HIS A 143 -21.92 -14.87 26.12
C HIS A 143 -22.45 -16.06 26.92
N ILE A 144 -22.59 -15.89 28.24
CA ILE A 144 -22.81 -16.98 29.21
C ILE A 144 -24.20 -16.98 29.85
N ILE A 145 -25.11 -16.15 29.35
CA ILE A 145 -26.54 -16.18 29.73
C ILE A 145 -27.28 -17.02 28.69
N GLY A 146 -27.75 -18.20 29.11
CA GLY A 146 -28.33 -19.22 28.22
C GLY A 146 -27.29 -20.25 27.78
N GLU A 147 -27.40 -20.75 26.54
CA GLU A 147 -26.36 -21.59 25.95
C GLU A 147 -25.11 -20.74 25.65
N PRO A 148 -23.91 -21.16 26.07
CA PRO A 148 -22.69 -20.40 25.81
C PRO A 148 -22.44 -20.20 24.32
N GLN A 149 -22.31 -18.94 23.89
CA GLN A 149 -22.04 -18.59 22.49
C GLN A 149 -20.80 -17.71 22.39
N SER A 150 -19.79 -18.16 21.65
CA SER A 150 -18.65 -17.34 21.27
C SER A 150 -19.10 -16.31 20.22
N LEU A 151 -18.86 -15.04 20.52
CA LEU A 151 -19.27 -13.88 19.76
C LEU A 151 -18.09 -12.91 19.75
N LEU A 152 -18.00 -12.03 18.76
CA LEU A 152 -17.05 -10.93 18.82
C LEU A 152 -17.80 -9.61 18.84
N TRP A 153 -17.59 -8.88 19.93
CA TRP A 153 -18.28 -7.64 20.28
C TRP A 153 -17.25 -6.51 20.36
N ALA A 154 -17.64 -5.33 19.89
CA ALA A 154 -16.90 -4.11 20.17
C ALA A 154 -17.06 -3.73 21.66
N THR A 155 -16.10 -3.01 22.24
CA THR A 155 -16.17 -2.54 23.64
C THR A 155 -17.48 -1.80 23.94
N GLY A 156 -17.93 -0.91 23.06
CA GLY A 156 -19.20 -0.20 23.22
C GLY A 156 -20.42 -1.11 23.12
N GLU A 157 -20.32 -2.22 22.39
CA GLU A 157 -21.38 -3.23 22.34
C GLU A 157 -21.42 -4.08 23.61
N ILE A 158 -20.26 -4.46 24.16
CA ILE A 158 -20.16 -5.08 25.50
C ILE A 158 -20.81 -4.17 26.54
N TYR A 159 -20.51 -2.87 26.50
CA TYR A 159 -21.05 -1.89 27.44
C TYR A 159 -22.58 -1.81 27.34
N ARG A 160 -23.12 -1.52 26.14
CA ARG A 160 -24.57 -1.38 25.92
C ARG A 160 -25.34 -2.64 26.33
N ARG A 161 -24.82 -3.82 26.02
CA ARG A 161 -25.45 -5.10 26.38
C ARG A 161 -25.39 -5.38 27.88
N THR A 162 -24.27 -5.05 28.53
CA THR A 162 -24.12 -5.19 29.99
C THR A 162 -25.06 -4.26 30.73
N MET A 163 -25.18 -2.99 30.30
CA MET A 163 -26.12 -2.04 30.89
C MET A 163 -27.58 -2.45 30.67
N LYS A 164 -27.93 -2.94 29.47
CA LYS A 164 -29.28 -3.45 29.18
C LYS A 164 -29.66 -4.66 30.05
N HIS A 165 -28.71 -5.57 30.31
CA HIS A 165 -28.93 -6.69 31.23
C HIS A 165 -29.12 -6.22 32.67
N ARG A 166 -28.29 -5.29 33.15
CA ARG A 166 -28.41 -4.71 34.49
C ARG A 166 -29.76 -4.03 34.71
N GLU A 167 -30.21 -3.23 33.76
CA GLU A 167 -31.50 -2.55 33.85
C GLU A 167 -32.66 -3.55 33.87
N ARG A 168 -32.59 -4.62 33.06
CA ARG A 168 -33.63 -5.67 33.02
C ARG A 168 -33.81 -6.37 34.36
N TYR A 169 -32.75 -6.45 35.17
CA TYR A 169 -32.75 -7.12 36.47
C TYR A 169 -32.50 -6.14 37.63
N ARG A 170 -32.85 -4.85 37.48
CA ARG A 170 -32.62 -3.79 38.48
C ARG A 170 -33.15 -4.12 39.88
N ASP A 171 -34.25 -4.87 39.97
CA ASP A 171 -34.89 -5.26 41.23
C ASP A 171 -34.31 -6.57 41.82
N ASN A 172 -33.31 -7.17 41.17
CA ASN A 172 -32.58 -8.35 41.62
C ASN A 172 -31.06 -8.10 41.55
N GLU A 173 -30.51 -7.58 42.64
CA GLU A 173 -29.12 -7.16 42.74
C GLU A 173 -28.11 -8.27 42.40
N LYS A 174 -28.45 -9.53 42.71
CA LYS A 174 -27.61 -10.69 42.40
C LYS A 174 -27.57 -10.97 40.90
N GLU A 175 -28.71 -10.89 40.22
CA GLU A 175 -28.80 -11.18 38.78
C GLU A 175 -28.32 -10.01 37.92
N ALA A 176 -28.49 -8.77 38.40
CA ALA A 176 -27.91 -7.57 37.78
C ALA A 176 -26.38 -7.60 37.76
N ARG A 177 -25.72 -8.10 38.82
CA ARG A 177 -24.26 -8.24 38.91
C ARG A 177 -23.70 -9.51 38.25
N ARG A 178 -24.54 -10.34 37.63
CA ARG A 178 -24.10 -11.55 36.95
C ARG A 178 -23.28 -11.18 35.71
N SER A 179 -22.13 -11.83 35.54
CA SER A 179 -21.35 -11.70 34.31
C SER A 179 -22.16 -12.28 33.16
N ILE A 180 -22.34 -11.48 32.11
CA ILE A 180 -23.04 -11.94 30.91
C ILE A 180 -22.08 -12.42 29.84
N ILE A 181 -20.80 -12.07 29.95
CA ILE A 181 -19.74 -12.55 29.07
C ILE A 181 -18.50 -13.06 29.83
N ARG A 182 -17.73 -13.92 29.18
CA ARG A 182 -16.34 -14.25 29.53
C ARG A 182 -15.44 -14.18 28.30
N ILE A 183 -14.17 -13.87 28.45
CA ILE A 183 -13.20 -13.68 27.36
C ILE A 183 -12.18 -14.83 27.43
N PRO A 184 -11.89 -15.55 26.32
CA PRO A 184 -10.87 -16.61 26.31
C PRO A 184 -9.48 -16.07 26.70
N ALA A 185 -8.76 -16.83 27.51
CA ALA A 185 -7.38 -16.53 27.91
C ALA A 185 -6.41 -17.51 27.20
N ALA A 186 -5.24 -17.03 26.74
CA ALA A 186 -4.25 -17.91 26.12
C ALA A 186 -3.71 -18.99 27.08
N LYS A 187 -3.25 -20.11 26.49
CA LYS A 187 -2.58 -21.19 27.24
C LYS A 187 -1.15 -20.79 27.63
N ARG A 188 -0.58 -21.49 28.62
CA ARG A 188 0.75 -21.19 29.24
C ARG A 188 1.80 -20.77 28.21
N LEU A 189 2.31 -19.54 28.35
CA LEU A 189 3.51 -19.07 27.67
C LEU A 189 4.74 -19.80 28.22
N GLN A 190 5.61 -20.32 27.35
CA GLN A 190 6.92 -20.84 27.76
C GLN A 190 7.93 -19.69 27.79
N ILE A 191 8.42 -19.36 28.98
CA ILE A 191 9.43 -18.31 29.20
C ILE A 191 10.56 -18.95 30.00
N GLU A 192 11.79 -18.91 29.49
CA GLU A 192 12.97 -19.31 30.25
C GLU A 192 13.22 -18.29 31.38
N GLU A 193 13.40 -18.81 32.60
CA GLU A 193 13.86 -18.12 33.80
C GLU A 193 13.01 -17.01 34.46
N ARG A 194 11.74 -16.75 34.07
CA ARG A 194 10.84 -15.87 34.87
C ARG A 194 9.37 -16.31 34.90
N THR A 195 8.71 -16.05 36.03
CA THR A 195 7.28 -16.35 36.26
C THR A 195 6.41 -15.13 35.92
N LEU A 196 5.71 -15.16 34.78
CA LEU A 196 4.55 -14.28 34.54
C LEU A 196 3.30 -14.88 35.21
N PRO A 197 2.33 -14.07 35.69
CA PRO A 197 1.13 -14.59 36.35
C PRO A 197 0.36 -15.53 35.43
N ILE A 198 0.24 -16.79 35.85
CA ILE A 198 -0.46 -17.84 35.11
C ILE A 198 -1.95 -17.74 35.47
N ALA A 199 -2.79 -17.43 34.49
CA ALA A 199 -4.24 -17.53 34.66
C ALA A 199 -4.61 -18.99 35.02
N ARG A 200 -5.21 -19.19 36.20
CA ARG A 200 -5.74 -20.50 36.64
C ARG A 200 -6.98 -20.95 35.84
N SER A 201 -7.54 -20.06 35.03
CA SER A 201 -8.78 -20.23 34.27
C SER A 201 -8.50 -20.00 32.78
N CYS A 202 -9.10 -20.80 31.90
CA CYS A 202 -9.07 -20.60 30.44
C CYS A 202 -9.89 -19.39 29.96
N PHE A 203 -10.53 -18.66 30.89
CA PHE A 203 -11.43 -17.53 30.62
C PHE A 203 -11.38 -16.44 31.70
N HIS A 204 -11.48 -15.17 31.30
CA HIS A 204 -11.72 -14.01 32.17
C HIS A 204 -13.20 -13.62 32.14
N TYR A 205 -13.86 -13.58 33.30
CA TYR A 205 -15.27 -13.21 33.38
C TYR A 205 -15.40 -11.70 33.57
N LEU A 206 -16.15 -11.00 32.72
CA LEU A 206 -16.35 -9.56 32.86
C LEU A 206 -17.18 -9.26 34.11
N ALA A 207 -16.62 -8.51 35.05
CA ALA A 207 -17.31 -8.07 36.27
C ALA A 207 -18.00 -6.73 36.06
N ASP A 208 -17.29 -5.77 35.44
CA ASP A 208 -17.80 -4.42 35.20
C ASP A 208 -17.28 -3.81 33.89
N ILE A 209 -18.02 -2.83 33.37
CA ILE A 209 -17.60 -2.01 32.23
C ILE A 209 -18.18 -0.60 32.36
N GLU A 210 -17.32 0.41 32.36
CA GLU A 210 -17.70 1.81 32.56
C GLU A 210 -17.08 2.72 31.49
N PRO A 211 -17.83 3.70 30.94
CA PRO A 211 -17.27 4.71 30.04
C PRO A 211 -16.41 5.68 30.85
N LEU A 212 -15.24 6.03 30.33
CA LEU A 212 -14.37 7.00 30.96
C LEU A 212 -14.75 8.41 30.48
N SER A 213 -14.93 9.34 31.43
CA SER A 213 -15.32 10.72 31.15
C SER A 213 -14.15 11.60 30.68
N ALA A 214 -12.91 11.17 30.92
CA ALA A 214 -11.72 11.84 30.44
C ALA A 214 -11.29 11.24 29.09
N ARG A 215 -10.78 12.08 28.19
CA ARG A 215 -10.13 11.60 26.95
C ARG A 215 -8.93 10.74 27.33
N VAL A 216 -8.86 9.55 26.72
CA VAL A 216 -7.78 8.59 26.98
C VAL A 216 -6.94 8.49 25.72
N PRO A 217 -5.64 8.82 25.77
CA PRO A 217 -4.76 8.63 24.63
C PRO A 217 -4.61 7.14 24.33
N MET A 218 -4.79 6.77 23.06
CA MET A 218 -4.80 5.40 22.55
C MET A 218 -3.91 5.27 21.31
N GLN A 219 -3.32 4.09 21.10
CA GLN A 219 -2.42 3.77 19.98
C GLN A 219 -2.68 2.35 19.46
N CYS A 220 -2.19 2.09 18.25
CA CYS A 220 -2.13 0.76 17.66
C CYS A 220 -0.68 0.44 17.31
N ILE A 221 -0.31 -0.83 17.42
CA ILE A 221 0.94 -1.35 16.88
C ILE A 221 0.66 -2.38 15.80
N GLN A 222 1.58 -2.50 14.86
CA GLN A 222 1.62 -3.56 13.87
C GLN A 222 2.80 -4.47 14.20
N VAL A 223 2.59 -5.77 14.12
CA VAL A 223 3.60 -6.80 14.39
C VAL A 223 3.88 -7.63 13.14
N ASP A 224 5.06 -8.22 13.08
CA ASP A 224 5.48 -9.15 12.01
C ASP A 224 4.97 -10.60 12.22
N SER A 225 4.13 -10.83 13.23
CA SER A 225 3.46 -12.11 13.43
C SER A 225 2.68 -12.52 12.17
N ILE A 226 2.58 -13.83 11.93
CA ILE A 226 1.97 -14.43 10.74
C ILE A 226 0.51 -13.98 10.50
N SER A 227 -0.23 -13.64 11.55
CA SER A 227 -1.63 -13.18 11.48
C SER A 227 -1.80 -11.66 11.56
N HIS A 228 -0.70 -10.92 11.70
CA HIS A 228 -0.65 -9.51 12.10
C HIS A 228 -1.44 -9.20 13.39
N CYS A 229 -1.61 -10.20 14.26
CA CYS A 229 -2.26 -10.06 15.55
C CYS A 229 -1.25 -10.35 16.66
N TYR A 230 -1.36 -9.57 17.73
CA TYR A 230 -0.49 -9.69 18.88
C TYR A 230 -1.33 -9.78 20.12
N LEU A 231 -0.71 -10.34 21.15
CA LEU A 231 -1.35 -10.48 22.42
C LEU A 231 -1.33 -9.19 23.20
N VAL A 232 -2.43 -8.93 23.90
CA VAL A 232 -2.59 -7.68 24.62
C VAL A 232 -3.29 -7.91 25.95
N GLY A 233 -2.93 -7.08 26.92
CA GLY A 233 -3.26 -7.30 28.32
C GLY A 233 -2.64 -8.59 28.84
N GLU A 234 -3.10 -9.03 30.00
CA GLU A 234 -2.66 -10.29 30.61
C GLU A 234 -3.34 -11.52 29.95
N SER A 235 -4.00 -11.36 28.78
CA SER A 235 -5.07 -12.27 28.29
C SER A 235 -5.14 -12.66 26.78
N PHE A 236 -4.55 -11.94 25.79
CA PHE A 236 -4.04 -12.48 24.48
C PHE A 236 -5.03 -12.87 23.22
N ILE A 237 -5.28 -12.12 22.04
CA ILE A 237 -6.38 -12.34 20.93
C ILE A 237 -6.24 -11.83 19.34
N PRO A 238 -6.81 -12.43 18.15
CA PRO A 238 -6.73 -12.09 16.60
C PRO A 238 -7.96 -12.07 15.43
N THR A 239 -7.82 -11.79 14.03
CA THR A 239 -8.87 -11.58 12.81
C THR A 239 -8.71 -12.11 11.25
N HIS A 240 -9.50 -11.68 10.16
CA HIS A 240 -10.30 -12.45 9.08
C HIS A 240 -10.50 -11.96 7.54
N ASN A 241 -9.83 -12.52 6.49
CA ASN A 241 -10.17 -12.33 5.02
C ASN A 241 -9.88 -13.57 4.11
N SER A 242 -9.07 -14.50 4.56
CA SER A 242 -8.64 -15.70 3.84
C SER A 242 -9.71 -16.82 3.73
N GLU A 243 -10.94 -16.58 4.19
CA GLU A 243 -12.00 -17.60 4.26
C GLU A 243 -12.66 -17.91 2.91
N LEU A 244 -12.93 -16.92 2.06
CA LEU A 244 -13.50 -17.18 0.73
C LEU A 244 -12.50 -17.95 -0.17
N ALA A 245 -11.22 -17.56 -0.13
CA ALA A 245 -10.14 -18.24 -0.83
C ALA A 245 -10.00 -19.71 -0.39
N ALA A 246 -10.12 -19.96 0.91
CA ALA A 246 -10.11 -21.31 1.48
C ALA A 246 -11.33 -22.14 1.02
N ALA A 247 -12.52 -21.54 1.01
CA ALA A 247 -13.74 -22.20 0.56
C ALA A 247 -13.66 -22.60 -0.93
N VAL A 248 -13.17 -21.71 -1.80
CA VAL A 248 -12.94 -22.01 -3.22
C VAL A 248 -11.91 -23.12 -3.41
N ALA A 249 -10.80 -23.10 -2.66
CA ALA A 249 -9.80 -24.18 -2.71
C ALA A 249 -10.40 -25.54 -2.32
N LEU A 250 -11.27 -25.57 -1.30
CA LEU A 250 -11.97 -26.79 -0.88
C LEU A 250 -13.00 -27.25 -1.92
N LEU A 251 -13.74 -26.33 -2.54
CA LEU A 251 -14.68 -26.65 -3.61
C LEU A 251 -13.95 -27.30 -4.80
N LEU A 252 -12.86 -26.71 -5.28
CA LEU A 252 -12.03 -27.27 -6.36
C LEU A 252 -11.44 -28.65 -5.99
N CYS A 253 -11.08 -28.85 -4.73
CA CYS A 253 -10.46 -30.09 -4.27
C CYS A 253 -11.48 -31.22 -4.02
N CYS A 254 -12.67 -30.90 -3.49
CA CYS A 254 -13.60 -31.88 -2.94
C CYS A 254 -14.98 -31.92 -3.63
N GLY A 255 -15.42 -30.80 -4.21
CA GLY A 255 -16.77 -30.64 -4.77
C GLY A 255 -16.83 -30.59 -6.29
N ASP A 256 -15.72 -30.31 -6.96
CA ASP A 256 -15.72 -30.04 -8.42
C ASP A 256 -15.80 -31.29 -9.31
N GLY A 257 -15.92 -32.49 -8.71
CA GLY A 257 -16.14 -33.75 -9.42
C GLY A 257 -14.92 -34.30 -10.18
N GLU A 258 -13.76 -33.69 -10.03
CA GLU A 258 -12.54 -34.03 -10.78
C GLU A 258 -11.67 -35.08 -10.08
N GLU A 259 -11.34 -36.14 -10.81
CA GLU A 259 -10.46 -37.20 -10.34
C GLU A 259 -9.02 -36.71 -10.20
N ARG A 260 -8.40 -37.00 -9.05
CA ARG A 260 -7.03 -36.61 -8.72
C ARG A 260 -6.73 -35.13 -8.96
N ALA A 261 -7.68 -34.25 -8.65
CA ALA A 261 -7.50 -32.80 -8.81
C ALA A 261 -6.30 -32.29 -7.98
N GLU A 262 -5.40 -31.55 -8.62
CA GLU A 262 -4.28 -30.89 -7.96
C GLU A 262 -4.62 -29.42 -7.74
N VAL A 263 -4.80 -29.02 -6.47
CA VAL A 263 -5.14 -27.65 -6.08
C VAL A 263 -3.98 -27.04 -5.30
N TYR A 264 -3.60 -25.81 -5.64
CA TYR A 264 -2.46 -25.14 -5.05
C TYR A 264 -2.79 -23.76 -4.47
N GLY A 265 -2.23 -23.48 -3.29
CA GLY A 265 -2.28 -22.16 -2.66
C GLY A 265 -0.96 -21.44 -2.87
N CYS A 266 -1.02 -20.23 -3.40
CA CYS A 266 0.13 -19.40 -3.75
C CYS A 266 -0.01 -18.00 -3.12
N ALA A 267 1.10 -17.48 -2.60
CA ALA A 267 1.26 -16.11 -2.14
C ALA A 267 2.74 -15.73 -2.31
N ALA A 268 3.11 -14.48 -2.06
CA ALA A 268 4.49 -14.02 -2.25
C ALA A 268 5.45 -14.75 -1.28
N ASP A 269 4.96 -15.00 -0.07
CA ASP A 269 5.63 -15.81 0.93
C ASP A 269 4.82 -17.08 1.29
N ARG A 270 5.53 -18.17 1.60
CA ARG A 270 4.91 -19.47 1.93
C ARG A 270 4.05 -19.40 3.20
N GLN A 271 4.42 -18.55 4.16
CA GLN A 271 3.66 -18.38 5.40
C GLN A 271 2.33 -17.69 5.12
N GLN A 272 2.29 -16.69 4.24
CA GLN A 272 1.04 -16.09 3.78
C GLN A 272 0.12 -17.11 3.11
N ALA A 273 0.65 -17.93 2.20
CA ALA A 273 -0.12 -18.99 1.57
C ALA A 273 -0.61 -20.06 2.57
N SER A 274 0.10 -20.21 3.70
CA SER A 274 -0.31 -21.11 4.78
C SER A 274 -1.53 -20.62 5.55
N ILE A 275 -1.84 -19.31 5.53
CA ILE A 275 -3.02 -18.75 6.21
C ILE A 275 -4.29 -19.31 5.57
N VAL A 276 -4.39 -19.28 4.24
CA VAL A 276 -5.51 -19.85 3.48
C VAL A 276 -5.63 -21.36 3.75
N PHE A 277 -4.49 -22.07 3.82
CA PHE A 277 -4.49 -23.49 4.12
C PHE A 277 -5.00 -23.83 5.53
N GLU A 278 -4.57 -23.11 6.56
CA GLU A 278 -5.04 -23.36 7.92
C GLU A 278 -6.54 -23.08 8.06
N VAL A 279 -7.04 -22.02 7.40
CA VAL A 279 -8.47 -21.75 7.33
C VAL A 279 -9.22 -22.90 6.64
N ALA A 280 -8.73 -23.38 5.50
CA ALA A 280 -9.32 -24.54 4.83
C ALA A 280 -9.29 -25.80 5.72
N ALA A 281 -8.19 -26.03 6.44
CA ALA A 281 -8.03 -27.14 7.35
C ALA A 281 -9.03 -27.06 8.52
N ASP A 282 -9.27 -25.86 9.04
CA ASP A 282 -10.26 -25.61 10.09
C ASP A 282 -11.68 -25.81 9.57
N MET A 283 -12.02 -25.33 8.38
CA MET A 283 -13.31 -25.61 7.71
C MET A 283 -13.55 -27.12 7.58
N VAL A 284 -12.53 -27.89 7.19
CA VAL A 284 -12.60 -29.35 7.10
C VAL A 284 -12.82 -29.99 8.47
N ARG A 285 -12.12 -29.53 9.50
CA ARG A 285 -12.29 -30.05 10.89
C ARG A 285 -13.67 -29.75 11.44
N MET A 286 -14.23 -28.59 11.10
CA MET A 286 -15.55 -28.14 11.54
C MET A 286 -16.70 -28.75 10.74
N CYS A 287 -16.43 -29.29 9.54
CA CYS A 287 -17.41 -29.97 8.70
C CYS A 287 -17.33 -31.50 8.88
N PRO A 288 -18.27 -32.17 9.58
CA PRO A 288 -18.20 -33.62 9.85
C PRO A 288 -18.14 -34.48 8.58
N ALA A 289 -18.74 -34.01 7.49
CA ALA A 289 -18.74 -34.69 6.20
C ALA A 289 -17.36 -34.68 5.54
N LEU A 290 -16.63 -33.55 5.60
CA LEU A 290 -15.28 -33.43 5.07
C LEU A 290 -14.25 -34.04 6.01
N GLY A 291 -14.39 -33.88 7.32
CA GLY A 291 -13.47 -34.45 8.31
C GLY A 291 -13.31 -35.97 8.24
N LYS A 292 -14.33 -36.69 7.74
CA LYS A 292 -14.25 -38.15 7.49
C LYS A 292 -13.58 -38.53 6.16
N ARG A 293 -13.49 -37.59 5.21
CA ARG A 293 -13.07 -37.83 3.82
C ARG A 293 -11.75 -37.15 3.45
N VAL A 294 -11.32 -36.17 4.24
CA VAL A 294 -10.10 -35.40 4.01
C VAL A 294 -9.05 -35.76 5.05
N LYS A 295 -7.88 -36.17 4.58
CA LYS A 295 -6.69 -36.39 5.42
C LYS A 295 -5.80 -35.15 5.41
N ILE A 296 -5.64 -34.51 6.56
CA ILE A 296 -4.79 -33.32 6.71
C ILE A 296 -3.37 -33.74 7.11
N LEU A 297 -2.39 -33.34 6.31
CA LEU A 297 -0.95 -33.49 6.53
C LEU A 297 -0.35 -32.11 6.87
N ALA A 298 -0.52 -31.69 8.12
CA ALA A 298 -0.19 -30.33 8.56
C ALA A 298 1.29 -29.94 8.35
N SER A 299 2.23 -30.87 8.55
CA SER A 299 3.66 -30.63 8.36
C SER A 299 4.04 -30.30 6.92
N GLN A 300 3.31 -30.87 5.95
CA GLN A 300 3.52 -30.63 4.53
C GLN A 300 2.63 -29.52 3.97
N LYS A 301 1.76 -28.93 4.81
CA LYS A 301 0.67 -28.01 4.42
C LYS A 301 -0.10 -28.56 3.22
N ARG A 302 -0.50 -29.82 3.35
CA ARG A 302 -1.20 -30.61 2.34
C ARG A 302 -2.44 -31.26 2.94
N MET A 303 -3.53 -31.28 2.21
CA MET A 303 -4.71 -32.08 2.55
C MET A 303 -5.13 -32.92 1.35
N VAL A 304 -5.55 -34.15 1.60
CA VAL A 304 -5.89 -35.12 0.55
C VAL A 304 -7.34 -35.52 0.71
N TYR A 305 -8.15 -35.29 -0.32
CA TYR A 305 -9.52 -35.78 -0.41
C TYR A 305 -9.48 -37.23 -0.90
N LEU A 306 -9.78 -38.17 0.00
CA LEU A 306 -9.61 -39.60 -0.22
C LEU A 306 -10.49 -40.18 -1.36
N PRO A 307 -11.75 -39.75 -1.56
CA PRO A 307 -12.63 -40.35 -2.57
C PRO A 307 -12.09 -40.30 -4.01
N THR A 308 -11.51 -39.17 -4.42
CA THR A 308 -10.95 -38.96 -5.77
C THR A 308 -9.42 -38.92 -5.76
N ASN A 309 -8.80 -39.07 -4.59
CA ASN A 309 -7.37 -38.87 -4.37
C ASN A 309 -6.87 -37.48 -4.83
N SER A 310 -7.75 -36.47 -4.80
CA SER A 310 -7.43 -35.06 -5.02
C SER A 310 -6.66 -34.48 -3.83
N PHE A 311 -5.92 -33.39 -4.02
CA PHE A 311 -5.25 -32.71 -2.92
C PHE A 311 -5.21 -31.19 -3.07
N TYR A 312 -5.18 -30.52 -1.93
CA TYR A 312 -4.86 -29.10 -1.81
C TYR A 312 -3.53 -28.94 -1.08
N GLN A 313 -2.59 -28.18 -1.64
CA GLN A 313 -1.25 -27.98 -1.08
C GLN A 313 -0.73 -26.55 -1.24
N VAL A 314 -0.02 -26.06 -0.22
CA VAL A 314 0.70 -24.79 -0.30
C VAL A 314 2.05 -24.99 -1.00
N LEU A 315 2.35 -24.17 -2.00
CA LEU A 315 3.66 -24.12 -2.64
C LEU A 315 4.54 -23.03 -2.02
N SER A 316 5.83 -23.29 -1.90
CA SER A 316 6.83 -22.27 -1.53
C SER A 316 7.26 -21.47 -2.75
N ALA A 317 7.80 -20.27 -2.52
CA ALA A 317 8.36 -19.40 -3.56
C ALA A 317 9.48 -20.08 -4.39
N GLU A 318 10.09 -21.17 -3.91
CA GLU A 318 11.12 -21.97 -4.60
C GLU A 318 10.56 -23.02 -5.58
N ALA A 319 9.23 -23.17 -5.66
CA ALA A 319 8.56 -24.18 -6.47
C ALA A 319 8.68 -23.95 -7.99
N TYR A 320 9.24 -22.82 -8.45
CA TYR A 320 9.47 -22.54 -9.87
C TYR A 320 10.43 -23.52 -10.57
N SER A 321 11.19 -24.30 -9.80
CA SER A 321 12.11 -25.33 -10.30
C SER A 321 11.41 -26.65 -10.66
N LYS A 322 10.12 -26.80 -10.36
CA LYS A 322 9.34 -28.01 -10.62
C LYS A 322 8.52 -27.85 -11.90
N HIS A 323 8.89 -28.56 -12.96
CA HIS A 323 8.08 -28.71 -14.16
C HIS A 323 7.17 -29.96 -14.02
N GLY A 324 5.97 -29.92 -14.60
CA GLY A 324 5.07 -31.09 -14.71
C GLY A 324 3.91 -31.18 -13.72
N PHE A 325 3.38 -30.05 -13.23
CA PHE A 325 2.12 -30.04 -12.47
C PHE A 325 0.92 -30.38 -13.37
N ASN A 326 -0.09 -31.04 -12.81
CA ASN A 326 -1.36 -31.34 -13.49
C ASN A 326 -2.50 -30.60 -12.80
N ILE A 327 -2.44 -29.27 -12.88
CA ILE A 327 -3.21 -28.33 -12.07
C ILE A 327 -4.68 -28.36 -12.45
N HIS A 328 -5.52 -28.59 -11.45
CA HIS A 328 -6.96 -28.35 -11.53
C HIS A 328 -7.35 -26.99 -10.93
N GLY A 329 -6.65 -26.56 -9.87
CA GLY A 329 -6.97 -25.30 -9.19
C GLY A 329 -5.75 -24.55 -8.67
N VAL A 330 -5.77 -23.23 -8.76
CA VAL A 330 -4.80 -22.36 -8.08
C VAL A 330 -5.53 -21.22 -7.40
N VAL A 331 -5.16 -20.94 -6.15
CA VAL A 331 -5.60 -19.76 -5.43
C VAL A 331 -4.38 -18.88 -5.15
N PHE A 332 -4.32 -17.72 -5.81
CA PHE A 332 -3.35 -16.67 -5.50
C PHE A 332 -3.97 -15.67 -4.54
N ASP A 333 -3.44 -15.61 -3.32
CA ASP A 333 -3.81 -14.58 -2.34
C ASP A 333 -2.80 -13.42 -2.40
N GLU A 334 -3.30 -12.19 -2.27
CA GLU A 334 -2.53 -10.95 -2.30
C GLU A 334 -1.59 -10.83 -3.52
N LEU A 335 -2.11 -11.01 -4.75
CA LEU A 335 -1.31 -10.98 -5.99
C LEU A 335 -0.41 -9.73 -6.14
N HIS A 336 -0.85 -8.57 -5.63
CA HIS A 336 -0.06 -7.32 -5.65
C HIS A 336 1.28 -7.40 -4.90
N THR A 337 1.44 -8.39 -4.01
CA THR A 337 2.69 -8.61 -3.25
C THR A 337 3.69 -9.48 -4.00
N GLN A 338 3.33 -10.07 -5.13
CA GLN A 338 4.22 -10.96 -5.88
C GLN A 338 5.47 -10.22 -6.34
N PRO A 339 6.68 -10.70 -5.97
CA PRO A 339 7.92 -9.98 -6.25
C PRO A 339 8.30 -10.02 -7.74
N ASN A 340 7.80 -10.99 -8.49
CA ASN A 340 8.02 -11.13 -9.93
C ASN A 340 7.04 -12.13 -10.54
N ARG A 341 7.07 -12.26 -11.88
CA ARG A 341 6.18 -13.12 -12.65
C ARG A 341 6.49 -14.63 -12.59
N LYS A 342 7.59 -15.08 -11.98
CA LYS A 342 8.06 -16.48 -12.13
C LYS A 342 7.06 -17.50 -11.60
N LEU A 343 6.59 -17.31 -10.36
CA LEU A 343 5.62 -18.24 -9.75
C LEU A 343 4.28 -18.19 -10.51
N PHE A 344 3.82 -16.99 -10.87
CA PHE A 344 2.61 -16.81 -11.67
C PHE A 344 2.69 -17.57 -13.01
N ASP A 345 3.78 -17.39 -13.75
CA ASP A 345 3.99 -18.02 -15.05
C ASP A 345 4.05 -19.55 -14.92
N VAL A 346 4.77 -20.08 -13.92
CA VAL A 346 4.85 -21.54 -13.68
C VAL A 346 3.48 -22.14 -13.37
N MET A 347 2.65 -21.44 -12.59
CA MET A 347 1.35 -21.95 -12.20
C MET A 347 0.29 -21.79 -13.29
N THR A 348 0.38 -20.76 -14.13
CA THR A 348 -0.68 -20.41 -15.09
C THR A 348 -0.38 -20.78 -16.54
N LYS A 349 0.90 -20.92 -16.93
CA LYS A 349 1.29 -21.25 -18.32
C LYS A 349 1.57 -22.74 -18.46
N GLY A 350 0.71 -23.47 -19.17
CA GLY A 350 0.93 -24.87 -19.55
C GLY A 350 0.68 -25.92 -18.46
N SER A 351 0.67 -25.52 -17.19
CA SER A 351 0.50 -26.44 -16.05
C SER A 351 -0.93 -26.96 -15.84
N GLY A 352 -1.92 -26.38 -16.55
CA GLY A 352 -3.31 -26.82 -16.53
C GLY A 352 -3.77 -27.48 -17.85
N ASP A 353 -2.93 -27.56 -18.88
CA ASP A 353 -3.33 -27.93 -20.25
C ASP A 353 -3.84 -29.38 -20.37
N ALA A 354 -3.46 -30.24 -19.42
CA ALA A 354 -3.96 -31.62 -19.32
C ALA A 354 -5.36 -31.73 -18.69
N ARG A 355 -5.93 -30.62 -18.20
CA ARG A 355 -7.28 -30.55 -17.61
C ARG A 355 -8.23 -29.80 -18.52
N MET A 356 -9.49 -30.24 -18.55
CA MET A 356 -10.53 -29.64 -19.40
C MET A 356 -11.11 -28.34 -18.82
N GLN A 357 -10.99 -28.14 -17.51
CA GLN A 357 -11.62 -27.04 -16.79
C GLN A 357 -10.82 -26.50 -15.57
N PRO A 358 -9.51 -26.24 -15.69
CA PRO A 358 -8.74 -25.68 -14.58
C PRO A 358 -9.23 -24.29 -14.18
N LEU A 359 -9.13 -23.94 -12.89
CA LEU A 359 -9.46 -22.61 -12.37
C LEU A 359 -8.27 -21.94 -11.66
N TYR A 360 -7.89 -20.77 -12.15
CA TYR A 360 -6.94 -19.85 -11.52
C TYR A 360 -7.71 -18.71 -10.83
N PHE A 361 -7.88 -18.80 -9.52
CA PHE A 361 -8.59 -17.82 -8.70
C PHE A 361 -7.58 -16.84 -8.06
N LEU A 362 -7.55 -15.61 -8.57
CA LEU A 362 -6.63 -14.56 -8.16
C LEU A 362 -7.40 -13.54 -7.31
N ILE A 363 -7.02 -13.38 -6.04
CA ILE A 363 -7.59 -12.37 -5.15
C ILE A 363 -6.51 -11.39 -4.70
N THR A 364 -6.80 -10.09 -4.73
CA THR A 364 -5.85 -9.06 -4.35
C THR A 364 -6.55 -7.74 -4.00
N THR A 365 -5.77 -6.78 -3.50
CA THR A 365 -6.08 -5.35 -3.52
C THR A 365 -5.19 -4.65 -4.55
N ALA A 366 -5.49 -3.39 -4.87
CA ALA A 366 -4.68 -2.55 -5.74
C ALA A 366 -3.26 -2.37 -5.18
N GLY A 367 -2.27 -2.44 -6.05
CA GLY A 367 -0.86 -2.28 -5.69
C GLY A 367 -0.34 -0.86 -5.91
N THR A 368 0.98 -0.72 -5.76
CA THR A 368 1.70 0.53 -6.06
C THR A 368 2.71 0.41 -7.20
N ASP A 369 3.02 -0.82 -7.62
CA ASP A 369 4.00 -1.12 -8.65
C ASP A 369 3.29 -1.43 -9.98
N THR A 370 3.37 -0.48 -10.91
CA THR A 370 2.79 -0.60 -12.25
C THR A 370 3.61 -1.49 -13.19
N GLN A 371 4.76 -2.01 -12.75
CA GLN A 371 5.53 -3.01 -13.48
C GLN A 371 5.26 -4.44 -12.97
N SER A 372 4.43 -4.58 -11.93
CA SER A 372 4.11 -5.87 -11.32
C SER A 372 3.21 -6.75 -12.20
N ILE A 373 3.29 -8.07 -12.00
CA ILE A 373 2.36 -9.04 -12.64
C ILE A 373 0.90 -8.78 -12.23
N CYS A 374 0.68 -8.23 -11.03
CA CYS A 374 -0.64 -7.83 -10.59
C CYS A 374 -1.18 -6.67 -11.43
N TYR A 375 -0.35 -5.68 -11.75
CA TYR A 375 -0.77 -4.56 -12.60
C TYR A 375 -1.01 -5.00 -14.05
N GLU A 376 -0.18 -5.90 -14.59
CA GLU A 376 -0.42 -6.51 -15.91
C GLU A 376 -1.80 -7.20 -15.96
N THR A 377 -2.13 -7.96 -14.90
CA THR A 377 -3.42 -8.65 -14.77
C THR A 377 -4.59 -7.67 -14.58
N HIS A 378 -4.39 -6.62 -13.77
CA HIS A 378 -5.34 -5.53 -13.57
C HIS A 378 -5.68 -4.83 -14.90
N GLN A 379 -4.65 -4.48 -15.70
CA GLN A 379 -4.84 -3.85 -17.00
C GLN A 379 -5.61 -4.76 -17.96
N LYS A 380 -5.27 -6.04 -18.02
CA LYS A 380 -6.05 -7.04 -18.78
C LYS A 380 -7.51 -7.05 -18.34
N ALA A 381 -7.78 -7.02 -17.03
CA ALA A 381 -9.14 -7.00 -16.50
C ALA A 381 -9.89 -5.73 -16.89
N LYS A 382 -9.27 -4.54 -16.80
CA LYS A 382 -9.84 -3.27 -17.27
C LYS A 382 -10.15 -3.30 -18.76
N ASP A 383 -9.22 -3.76 -19.60
CA ASP A 383 -9.42 -3.84 -21.04
C ASP A 383 -10.59 -4.74 -21.44
N ILE A 384 -10.82 -5.84 -20.69
CA ILE A 384 -11.97 -6.72 -20.92
C ILE A 384 -13.27 -6.05 -20.47
N LEU A 385 -13.29 -5.42 -19.29
CA LEU A 385 -14.47 -4.70 -18.78
C LEU A 385 -14.87 -3.53 -19.69
N GLU A 386 -13.90 -2.85 -20.29
CA GLU A 386 -14.11 -1.74 -21.22
C GLU A 386 -14.34 -2.19 -22.68
N GLY A 387 -14.27 -3.50 -22.96
CA GLY A 387 -14.47 -4.06 -24.30
C GLY A 387 -13.32 -3.81 -25.28
N ARG A 388 -12.17 -3.30 -24.83
CA ARG A 388 -10.94 -3.16 -25.64
C ARG A 388 -10.29 -4.51 -25.96
N LYS A 389 -10.52 -5.51 -25.10
CA LYS A 389 -10.01 -6.87 -25.26
C LYS A 389 -11.12 -7.89 -25.06
N ILE A 390 -11.11 -8.96 -25.86
CA ILE A 390 -12.05 -10.07 -25.72
C ILE A 390 -11.27 -11.29 -25.25
N ASP A 391 -11.55 -11.76 -24.04
CA ASP A 391 -11.08 -13.04 -23.52
C ASP A 391 -12.25 -13.70 -22.77
N GLN A 392 -12.86 -14.70 -23.42
CA GLN A 392 -14.05 -15.36 -22.90
C GLN A 392 -13.74 -16.31 -21.73
N THR A 393 -12.46 -16.59 -21.45
CA THR A 393 -12.03 -17.47 -20.37
C THR A 393 -11.65 -16.74 -19.09
N PHE A 394 -11.60 -15.40 -19.14
CA PHE A 394 -11.20 -14.54 -18.03
C PHE A 394 -12.41 -13.85 -17.41
N TYR A 395 -12.57 -13.97 -16.09
CA TYR A 395 -13.64 -13.35 -15.32
C TYR A 395 -13.08 -12.18 -14.48
N PRO A 396 -13.21 -10.92 -14.95
CA PRO A 396 -12.70 -9.75 -14.23
C PRO A 396 -13.72 -9.22 -13.22
N VAL A 397 -13.27 -8.98 -12.00
CA VAL A 397 -14.02 -8.27 -10.96
C VAL A 397 -13.09 -7.26 -10.30
N ILE A 398 -13.41 -5.98 -10.44
CA ILE A 398 -12.69 -4.88 -9.80
C ILE A 398 -13.71 -4.05 -9.03
N TYR A 399 -13.59 -4.05 -7.72
CA TYR A 399 -14.28 -3.10 -6.85
C TYR A 399 -13.31 -1.99 -6.49
N GLY A 400 -13.24 -0.95 -7.32
CA GLY A 400 -12.33 0.17 -7.13
C GLY A 400 -12.89 1.49 -7.66
N ALA A 401 -12.39 2.59 -7.10
CA ALA A 401 -12.65 3.92 -7.62
C ALA A 401 -11.72 4.19 -8.82
N LYS A 402 -12.18 5.01 -9.77
CA LYS A 402 -11.35 5.54 -10.86
C LYS A 402 -10.37 6.56 -10.29
N GLU A 403 -9.27 6.77 -10.98
CA GLU A 403 -8.18 7.66 -10.53
C GLU A 403 -8.62 9.12 -10.36
N ASP A 404 -9.58 9.57 -11.17
CA ASP A 404 -10.09 10.94 -11.23
C ASP A 404 -11.27 11.20 -10.28
N GLU A 405 -11.81 10.16 -9.62
CA GLU A 405 -12.93 10.30 -8.70
C GLU A 405 -12.52 10.90 -7.36
N ASP A 406 -13.41 11.71 -6.78
CA ASP A 406 -13.21 12.31 -5.46
C ASP A 406 -13.17 11.23 -4.39
N TRP A 407 -11.98 11.03 -3.85
CA TRP A 407 -11.71 10.03 -2.83
C TRP A 407 -12.40 10.33 -1.49
N THR A 408 -12.94 11.53 -1.31
CA THR A 408 -13.65 11.93 -0.09
C THR A 408 -15.16 11.77 -0.18
N ASP A 409 -15.69 11.36 -1.34
CA ASP A 409 -17.12 11.17 -1.57
C ASP A 409 -17.63 9.81 -1.03
N PRO A 410 -18.58 9.80 -0.07
CA PRO A 410 -19.18 8.56 0.44
C PRO A 410 -19.83 7.65 -0.62
N GLU A 411 -20.32 8.20 -1.75
CA GLU A 411 -20.89 7.38 -2.83
C GLU A 411 -19.80 6.60 -3.58
N VAL A 412 -18.62 7.21 -3.75
CA VAL A 412 -17.42 6.51 -4.27
C VAL A 412 -17.02 5.39 -3.33
N TRP A 413 -17.07 5.61 -2.01
CA TRP A 413 -16.75 4.58 -1.02
C TRP A 413 -17.70 3.39 -1.12
N LYS A 414 -19.00 3.65 -1.22
CA LYS A 414 -20.04 2.63 -1.30
C LYS A 414 -19.89 1.75 -2.54
N ARG A 415 -19.56 2.35 -3.69
CA ARG A 415 -19.35 1.61 -4.93
C ARG A 415 -18.07 0.78 -4.90
N SER A 416 -16.99 1.30 -4.33
CA SER A 416 -15.68 0.63 -4.28
C SER A 416 -15.60 -0.43 -3.16
N ASN A 417 -16.47 -0.38 -2.16
CA ASN A 417 -16.47 -1.31 -1.03
C ASN A 417 -17.74 -2.16 -1.03
N PRO A 418 -17.75 -3.35 -1.67
CA PRO A 418 -18.94 -4.20 -1.73
C PRO A 418 -19.32 -4.80 -0.36
N SER A 419 -18.46 -4.64 0.64
CA SER A 419 -18.70 -5.05 2.03
C SER A 419 -19.12 -3.89 2.95
N LEU A 420 -19.26 -2.67 2.43
CA LEU A 420 -19.62 -1.47 3.20
C LEU A 420 -21.06 -1.57 3.70
N GLY A 421 -21.27 -1.29 4.98
CA GLY A 421 -22.56 -1.46 5.66
C GLY A 421 -22.88 -2.90 6.07
N ILE A 422 -22.10 -3.90 5.60
CA ILE A 422 -22.29 -5.32 5.95
C ILE A 422 -21.21 -5.78 6.94
N THR A 423 -19.95 -5.79 6.50
CA THR A 423 -18.80 -6.20 7.34
C THR A 423 -17.78 -5.07 7.53
N VAL A 424 -17.92 -3.97 6.81
CA VAL A 424 -17.15 -2.73 6.97
C VAL A 424 -18.12 -1.61 7.35
N GLY A 425 -17.96 -1.03 8.54
CA GLY A 425 -18.81 0.11 8.96
C GLY A 425 -18.41 1.40 8.24
N ILE A 426 -19.39 2.19 7.82
CA ILE A 426 -19.18 3.48 7.14
C ILE A 426 -18.30 4.43 7.98
N ASP A 427 -18.50 4.43 9.31
CA ASP A 427 -17.74 5.26 10.24
C ASP A 427 -16.23 4.99 10.19
N LYS A 428 -15.82 3.76 9.87
CA LYS A 428 -14.40 3.39 9.72
C LYS A 428 -13.78 3.94 8.44
N VAL A 429 -14.58 4.06 7.38
CA VAL A 429 -14.13 4.67 6.12
C VAL A 429 -14.09 6.18 6.28
N GLN A 430 -15.11 6.78 6.91
CA GLN A 430 -15.15 8.20 7.23
C GLN A 430 -13.93 8.63 8.07
N ALA A 431 -13.67 7.96 9.18
CA ALA A 431 -12.52 8.29 10.05
C ALA A 431 -11.17 8.15 9.32
N ALA A 432 -11.03 7.14 8.47
CA ALA A 432 -9.81 6.97 7.67
C ALA A 432 -9.67 8.06 6.59
N CYS A 433 -10.78 8.53 6.01
CA CYS A 433 -10.78 9.66 5.09
C CYS A 433 -10.38 10.97 5.80
N ASP A 434 -10.94 11.23 6.99
CA ASP A 434 -10.65 12.44 7.75
C ASP A 434 -9.18 12.50 8.19
N SER A 435 -8.59 11.36 8.55
CA SER A 435 -7.15 11.22 8.82
C SER A 435 -6.31 11.50 7.57
N ALA A 436 -6.68 10.88 6.43
CA ALA A 436 -6.03 11.08 5.14
C ALA A 436 -6.08 12.55 4.66
N ARG A 437 -7.14 13.31 4.98
CA ARG A 437 -7.25 14.73 4.60
C ARG A 437 -6.18 15.61 5.24
N GLN A 438 -5.66 15.17 6.38
CA GLN A 438 -4.65 15.90 7.15
C GLN A 438 -3.22 15.42 6.85
N ASN A 439 -3.07 14.27 6.18
CA ASN A 439 -1.78 13.63 5.94
C ASN A 439 -1.70 13.04 4.51
N PRO A 440 -0.93 13.66 3.58
CA PRO A 440 -0.76 13.16 2.22
C PRO A 440 -0.24 11.72 2.12
N ALA A 441 0.50 11.22 3.11
CA ALA A 441 0.96 9.83 3.13
C ALA A 441 -0.18 8.84 3.41
N GLU A 442 -1.15 9.26 4.23
CA GLU A 442 -2.34 8.48 4.54
C GLU A 442 -3.39 8.57 3.43
N GLU A 443 -3.40 9.64 2.62
CA GLU A 443 -4.22 9.71 1.42
C GLU A 443 -3.92 8.57 0.45
N ASN A 444 -2.65 8.33 0.10
CA ASN A 444 -2.28 7.21 -0.77
C ASN A 444 -2.71 5.87 -0.16
N SER A 445 -2.49 5.69 1.14
CA SER A 445 -2.90 4.47 1.85
C SER A 445 -4.42 4.31 1.87
N PHE A 446 -5.17 5.40 2.01
CA PHE A 446 -6.63 5.39 1.97
C PHE A 446 -7.14 5.06 0.58
N ARG A 447 -6.64 5.74 -0.44
CA ARG A 447 -6.97 5.49 -1.85
C ARG A 447 -6.68 4.05 -2.24
N GLN A 448 -5.51 3.53 -1.90
CA GLN A 448 -5.15 2.15 -2.15
C GLN A 448 -6.03 1.17 -1.36
N LEU A 449 -6.06 1.28 -0.03
CA LEU A 449 -6.63 0.25 0.82
C LEU A 449 -8.14 0.36 1.03
N ARG A 450 -8.74 1.54 0.85
CA ARG A 450 -10.19 1.78 1.01
C ARG A 450 -10.90 1.98 -0.30
N LEU A 451 -10.25 2.58 -1.28
CA LEU A 451 -10.87 2.80 -2.59
C LEU A 451 -10.37 1.83 -3.65
N ASN A 452 -9.39 0.99 -3.32
CA ASN A 452 -8.79 0.03 -4.23
C ASN A 452 -8.32 0.73 -5.53
N GLN A 453 -7.73 1.90 -5.36
CA GLN A 453 -7.08 2.68 -6.42
C GLN A 453 -5.61 2.28 -6.50
N TRP A 454 -5.10 2.13 -7.72
CA TRP A 454 -3.66 2.04 -7.93
C TRP A 454 -3.03 3.40 -7.67
N VAL A 455 -2.11 3.46 -6.71
CA VAL A 455 -1.44 4.68 -6.28
C VAL A 455 0.07 4.55 -6.45
N LYS A 456 0.76 5.65 -6.73
CA LYS A 456 2.22 5.64 -6.78
C LYS A 456 2.80 5.50 -5.35
N GLN A 457 3.87 4.71 -5.19
CA GLN A 457 4.42 4.32 -3.89
C GLN A 457 5.09 5.47 -3.11
N SER A 458 5.51 6.55 -3.77
CA SER A 458 6.05 7.71 -3.09
C SER A 458 4.92 8.56 -2.50
N VAL A 459 5.01 8.88 -1.21
CA VAL A 459 4.35 10.08 -0.69
C VAL A 459 4.87 11.22 -1.56
N ARG A 460 3.98 11.85 -2.32
CA ARG A 460 4.35 13.03 -3.10
C ARG A 460 4.87 14.07 -2.12
N TRP A 461 6.17 14.32 -2.17
CA TRP A 461 6.76 15.33 -1.29
C TRP A 461 6.27 16.72 -1.68
N MET A 462 6.12 16.96 -2.99
CA MET A 462 5.58 18.21 -3.53
C MET A 462 4.04 18.21 -3.52
N PRO A 463 3.38 19.15 -2.83
CA PRO A 463 1.93 19.36 -2.97
C PRO A 463 1.64 19.92 -4.36
N MET A 464 1.17 19.07 -5.26
CA MET A 464 1.01 19.45 -6.67
C MET A 464 -0.06 20.51 -6.90
N ASP A 465 -1.05 20.65 -6.01
CA ASP A 465 -2.01 21.76 -6.06
C ASP A 465 -1.34 23.12 -5.81
N LYS A 466 -0.33 23.16 -4.94
CA LYS A 466 0.47 24.36 -4.66
C LYS A 466 1.49 24.62 -5.74
N TRP A 467 2.14 23.55 -6.23
CA TRP A 467 3.01 23.63 -7.40
C TRP A 467 2.26 24.18 -8.61
N ASP A 468 1.11 23.63 -8.96
CA ASP A 468 0.32 24.08 -10.11
C ASP A 468 -0.16 25.53 -9.96
N ALA A 469 -0.38 26.00 -8.73
CA ALA A 469 -0.67 27.41 -8.46
C ALA A 469 0.51 28.36 -8.73
N CYS A 470 1.73 27.85 -8.87
CA CYS A 470 2.97 28.56 -9.22
C CYS A 470 3.26 28.55 -10.74
N ALA A 471 2.28 28.13 -11.57
CA ALA A 471 2.40 28.05 -13.02
C ALA A 471 2.30 29.40 -13.75
N ALA A 472 2.51 30.53 -13.05
CA ALA A 472 2.49 31.85 -13.66
C ALA A 472 3.45 31.90 -14.88
N PRO A 473 3.01 32.44 -16.03
CA PRO A 473 3.84 32.52 -17.22
C PRO A 473 5.16 33.25 -16.94
N VAL A 474 6.25 32.71 -17.47
CA VAL A 474 7.58 33.33 -17.40
C VAL A 474 7.98 33.71 -18.82
N ASP A 475 8.03 35.01 -19.11
CA ASP A 475 8.45 35.50 -20.43
C ASP A 475 9.99 35.57 -20.52
N ALA A 476 10.55 34.70 -21.36
CA ALA A 476 11.99 34.65 -21.61
C ALA A 476 12.55 35.93 -22.27
N GLU A 477 11.72 36.74 -22.92
CA GLU A 477 12.15 38.00 -23.53
C GLU A 477 12.26 39.14 -22.51
N GLU A 478 11.37 39.17 -21.51
CA GLU A 478 11.41 40.15 -20.41
C GLU A 478 12.59 39.92 -19.47
N LEU A 479 13.13 38.69 -19.44
CA LEU A 479 14.27 38.33 -18.61
C LEU A 479 15.64 38.68 -19.22
N LYS A 480 15.70 39.27 -20.43
CA LYS A 480 16.97 39.64 -21.07
C LYS A 480 17.83 40.54 -20.18
N GLY A 481 19.10 40.19 -20.04
CA GLY A 481 20.08 40.91 -19.22
C GLY A 481 19.89 40.77 -17.70
N ARG A 482 18.81 40.14 -17.22
CA ARG A 482 18.61 39.86 -15.79
C ARG A 482 19.72 38.95 -15.25
N VAL A 483 20.05 39.16 -13.98
CA VAL A 483 20.89 38.25 -13.21
C VAL A 483 20.17 36.93 -13.03
N CYS A 484 20.87 35.83 -13.30
CA CYS A 484 20.36 34.49 -13.05
C CYS A 484 21.46 33.50 -12.70
N TYR A 485 21.03 32.37 -12.16
CA TYR A 485 21.89 31.28 -11.73
C TYR A 485 21.44 30.00 -12.41
N GLY A 486 22.41 29.23 -12.90
CA GLY A 486 22.19 27.97 -13.58
C GLY A 486 22.39 26.77 -12.66
N GLY A 487 21.61 25.73 -12.88
CA GLY A 487 21.83 24.40 -12.32
C GLY A 487 21.86 23.38 -13.44
N LEU A 488 22.91 22.57 -13.50
CA LEU A 488 23.18 21.62 -14.56
C LEU A 488 23.27 20.20 -13.99
N ASP A 489 22.29 19.35 -14.32
CA ASP A 489 22.26 17.93 -13.95
C ASP A 489 22.49 17.08 -15.22
N LEU A 490 23.66 16.46 -15.30
CA LEU A 490 24.10 15.70 -16.47
C LEU A 490 23.74 14.23 -16.33
N SER A 491 23.13 13.70 -17.39
CA SER A 491 22.86 12.28 -17.55
C SER A 491 24.16 11.48 -17.75
N SER A 492 24.21 10.26 -17.20
CA SER A 492 25.40 9.40 -17.29
C SER A 492 25.59 8.69 -18.64
N THR A 493 24.67 8.84 -19.62
CA THR A 493 24.85 8.58 -21.07
C THR A 493 23.52 8.52 -21.85
N THR A 494 22.43 8.02 -21.25
CA THR A 494 21.18 7.69 -21.97
C THR A 494 19.90 8.31 -21.39
N ASP A 495 20.01 8.97 -20.24
CA ASP A 495 18.92 9.63 -19.52
C ASP A 495 18.75 11.12 -19.89
N VAL A 496 17.73 11.76 -19.31
CA VAL A 496 17.43 13.19 -19.51
C VAL A 496 18.53 14.03 -18.87
N THR A 497 19.09 14.96 -19.64
CA THR A 497 19.95 16.03 -19.12
C THR A 497 19.10 17.28 -18.89
N ALA A 498 19.33 17.98 -17.77
CA ALA A 498 18.57 19.18 -17.42
C ALA A 498 19.48 20.38 -17.14
N PHE A 499 19.11 21.53 -17.66
CA PHE A 499 19.67 22.83 -17.32
C PHE A 499 18.56 23.78 -16.92
N VAL A 500 18.64 24.36 -15.72
CA VAL A 500 17.59 25.22 -15.18
C VAL A 500 18.19 26.56 -14.80
N LEU A 501 17.62 27.65 -15.30
CA LEU A 501 17.94 29.00 -14.88
C LEU A 501 16.92 29.47 -13.84
N VAL A 502 17.42 30.05 -12.74
CA VAL A 502 16.63 30.70 -11.70
C VAL A 502 17.01 32.18 -11.66
N PHE A 503 16.00 33.04 -11.78
CA PHE A 503 16.13 34.49 -11.73
C PHE A 503 15.63 34.97 -10.37
N PRO A 504 16.51 35.50 -9.50
CA PRO A 504 16.09 36.08 -8.23
C PRO A 504 15.18 37.29 -8.43
N PRO A 505 14.23 37.53 -7.53
CA PRO A 505 13.31 38.66 -7.62
C PRO A 505 14.01 40.00 -7.40
N THR A 506 13.63 41.02 -8.16
CA THR A 506 14.19 42.38 -8.09
C THR A 506 13.49 43.28 -7.08
N ASP A 507 12.27 42.92 -6.67
CA ASP A 507 11.51 43.53 -5.59
C ASP A 507 10.88 42.45 -4.68
N GLU A 508 10.21 42.84 -3.59
CA GLU A 508 9.69 41.90 -2.58
C GLU A 508 8.47 41.08 -3.05
N ASP A 509 7.75 41.58 -4.06
CA ASP A 509 6.49 41.01 -4.56
C ASP A 509 6.70 40.14 -5.80
N GLU A 510 7.84 40.29 -6.49
CA GLU A 510 8.23 39.45 -7.61
C GLU A 510 8.57 38.02 -7.14
N PRO A 511 8.04 36.97 -7.81
CA PRO A 511 8.45 35.60 -7.56
C PRO A 511 9.80 35.28 -8.21
N PHE A 512 10.48 34.24 -7.73
CA PHE A 512 11.60 33.64 -8.46
C PHE A 512 11.12 33.10 -9.80
N ALA A 513 11.65 33.60 -10.91
CA ALA A 513 11.32 33.07 -12.23
C ALA A 513 12.23 31.90 -12.60
N VAL A 514 11.65 30.85 -13.19
CA VAL A 514 12.34 29.60 -13.55
C VAL A 514 12.21 29.32 -15.04
N LEU A 515 13.34 29.11 -15.72
CA LEU A 515 13.40 28.67 -17.11
C LEU A 515 14.15 27.33 -17.22
N PRO A 516 13.43 26.21 -17.39
CA PRO A 516 14.04 24.90 -17.54
C PRO A 516 14.26 24.50 -19.00
N TYR A 517 15.32 23.75 -19.25
CA TYR A 517 15.69 23.19 -20.55
C TYR A 517 16.09 21.72 -20.39
N PHE A 518 15.63 20.86 -21.30
CA PHE A 518 15.78 19.42 -21.21
C PHE A 518 16.28 18.81 -22.52
N TRP A 519 17.16 17.82 -22.43
CA TRP A 519 17.69 17.09 -23.58
C TRP A 519 17.65 15.57 -23.38
N MET A 520 17.44 14.84 -24.47
CA MET A 520 17.64 13.39 -24.53
C MET A 520 18.21 12.94 -25.88
N PRO A 521 18.87 11.77 -25.99
CA PRO A 521 19.32 11.26 -27.29
C PRO A 521 18.13 10.87 -28.18
N GLU A 522 18.18 11.25 -29.46
CA GLU A 522 17.08 11.02 -30.42
C GLU A 522 16.77 9.53 -30.60
N GLU A 523 17.80 8.70 -30.74
CA GLU A 523 17.63 7.24 -30.92
C GLU A 523 16.96 6.56 -29.72
N ASN A 524 17.03 7.17 -28.53
CA ASN A 524 16.44 6.62 -27.32
C ASN A 524 14.97 7.02 -27.17
N LEU A 525 14.48 8.04 -27.90
CA LEU A 525 13.16 8.63 -27.66
C LEU A 525 12.02 7.63 -27.83
N GLU A 526 11.95 6.90 -28.95
CA GLU A 526 10.88 5.90 -29.16
C GLU A 526 10.92 4.76 -28.14
N LEU A 527 12.12 4.25 -27.85
CA LEU A 527 12.31 3.17 -26.88
C LEU A 527 11.88 3.61 -25.48
N ARG A 528 12.17 4.85 -25.11
CA ARG A 528 11.83 5.42 -23.80
C ARG A 528 10.35 5.73 -23.67
N VAL A 529 9.68 6.19 -24.72
CA VAL A 529 8.21 6.33 -24.72
C VAL A 529 7.54 4.98 -24.45
N ARG A 530 7.99 3.91 -25.13
CA ARG A 530 7.43 2.56 -24.92
C ARG A 530 7.75 1.96 -23.55
N ARG A 531 8.94 2.22 -23.03
CA ARG A 531 9.41 1.65 -21.76
C ARG A 531 8.85 2.42 -20.55
N ASP A 532 9.00 3.73 -20.54
CA ASP A 532 8.68 4.59 -19.39
C ASP A 532 7.20 5.04 -19.43
N HIS A 533 6.51 4.88 -20.57
CA HIS A 533 5.12 5.35 -20.75
C HIS A 533 4.95 6.86 -20.50
N VAL A 534 6.02 7.62 -20.78
CA VAL A 534 6.08 9.08 -20.66
C VAL A 534 6.05 9.69 -22.08
N PRO A 535 5.25 10.74 -22.32
CA PRO A 535 5.03 11.29 -23.67
C PRO A 535 6.20 12.20 -24.13
N TYR A 536 7.43 11.69 -24.12
CA TYR A 536 8.62 12.43 -24.55
C TYR A 536 8.53 12.91 -26.01
N ASP A 537 7.90 12.13 -26.89
CA ASP A 537 7.67 12.48 -28.29
C ASP A 537 6.72 13.67 -28.45
N VAL A 538 5.71 13.76 -27.60
CA VAL A 538 4.77 14.89 -27.58
C VAL A 538 5.49 16.14 -27.08
N TRP A 539 6.26 16.04 -26.00
CA TRP A 539 7.03 17.17 -25.47
C TRP A 539 8.10 17.66 -26.44
N GLN A 540 8.70 16.76 -27.21
CA GLN A 540 9.65 17.12 -28.26
C GLN A 540 8.97 17.89 -29.39
N LYS A 541 7.82 17.41 -29.89
CA LYS A 541 7.03 18.13 -30.91
C LYS A 541 6.52 19.49 -30.42
N GLN A 542 6.28 19.64 -29.13
CA GLN A 542 5.84 20.88 -28.50
C GLN A 542 6.99 21.82 -28.13
N GLY A 543 8.25 21.40 -28.28
CA GLY A 543 9.43 22.19 -27.94
C GLY A 543 9.77 22.25 -26.45
N PHE A 544 9.13 21.44 -25.61
CA PHE A 544 9.43 21.33 -24.17
C PHE A 544 10.60 20.37 -23.86
N LEU A 545 11.03 19.60 -24.86
CA LEU A 545 12.14 18.67 -24.78
C LEU A 545 12.94 18.72 -26.08
N MET A 546 14.26 18.84 -25.99
CA MET A 546 15.15 18.83 -27.15
C MET A 546 15.81 17.47 -27.32
N THR A 547 16.20 17.14 -28.55
CA THR A 547 16.97 15.93 -28.85
C THR A 547 18.38 16.27 -29.30
N THR A 548 19.34 15.41 -28.94
CA THR A 548 20.68 15.41 -29.53
C THR A 548 20.81 14.24 -30.48
N GLU A 549 21.52 14.43 -31.59
CA GLU A 549 21.78 13.38 -32.59
C GLU A 549 22.49 12.17 -31.96
N GLY A 550 22.21 10.95 -32.45
CA GLY A 550 22.83 9.72 -31.97
C GLY A 550 22.22 9.13 -30.70
N ASN A 551 22.97 8.22 -30.08
CA ASN A 551 22.52 7.38 -28.95
C ASN A 551 22.98 7.86 -27.55
N VAL A 552 23.81 8.92 -27.51
CA VAL A 552 24.33 9.54 -26.28
C VAL A 552 24.12 11.05 -26.36
N VAL A 553 23.98 11.70 -25.20
CA VAL A 553 23.85 13.16 -25.14
C VAL A 553 25.16 13.83 -25.57
N HIS A 554 25.13 14.61 -26.65
CA HIS A 554 26.28 15.40 -27.09
C HIS A 554 26.44 16.68 -26.27
N TYR A 555 27.37 16.69 -25.32
CA TYR A 555 27.61 17.84 -24.44
C TYR A 555 27.96 19.13 -25.18
N GLY A 556 28.67 19.07 -26.31
CA GLY A 556 28.98 20.27 -27.11
C GLY A 556 27.73 21.02 -27.61
N PHE A 557 26.61 20.31 -27.85
CA PHE A 557 25.34 20.97 -28.19
C PHE A 557 24.79 21.77 -27.01
N ILE A 558 24.89 21.21 -25.81
CA ILE A 558 24.44 21.86 -24.57
C ILE A 558 25.35 23.03 -24.23
N GLU A 559 26.66 22.89 -24.39
CA GLU A 559 27.64 23.97 -24.19
C GLU A 559 27.34 25.17 -25.11
N ALA A 560 27.15 24.94 -26.41
CA ALA A 560 26.79 26.00 -27.36
C ALA A 560 25.41 26.63 -27.07
N PHE A 561 24.48 25.86 -26.48
CA PHE A 561 23.20 26.38 -26.05
C PHE A 561 23.35 27.29 -24.82
N ILE A 562 24.14 26.88 -23.83
CA ILE A 562 24.43 27.68 -22.62
C ILE A 562 25.17 28.97 -23.01
N GLU A 563 26.11 28.92 -23.95
CA GLU A 563 26.81 30.10 -24.47
C GLU A 563 25.82 31.15 -25.02
N LYS A 564 24.88 30.74 -25.88
CA LYS A 564 23.81 31.62 -26.39
C LYS A 564 22.91 32.18 -25.29
N LEU A 565 22.66 31.41 -24.23
CA LEU A 565 21.91 31.92 -23.09
C LEU A 565 22.73 32.95 -22.30
N GLY A 566 24.05 32.79 -22.20
CA GLY A 566 24.95 33.78 -21.59
C GLY A 566 25.05 35.09 -22.38
N GLU A 567 24.86 35.06 -23.70
CA GLU A 567 24.71 36.27 -24.51
C GLU A 567 23.39 37.00 -24.23
N LYS A 568 22.36 36.27 -23.80
CA LYS A 568 21.00 36.78 -23.57
C LYS A 568 20.76 37.22 -22.13
N TYR A 569 21.33 36.52 -21.15
CA TYR A 569 21.10 36.69 -19.72
C TYR A 569 22.42 36.83 -18.97
N ASN A 570 22.40 37.50 -17.82
CA ASN A 570 23.57 37.63 -16.96
C ASN A 570 23.69 36.40 -16.05
N ILE A 571 24.13 35.27 -16.62
CA ILE A 571 24.35 34.02 -15.89
C ILE A 571 25.59 34.17 -15.02
N ARG A 572 25.39 34.37 -13.71
CA ARG A 572 26.50 34.62 -12.78
C ARG A 572 27.26 33.37 -12.47
N GLU A 573 26.55 32.29 -12.14
CA GLU A 573 27.18 31.03 -11.79
C GLU A 573 26.32 29.85 -12.23
N ILE A 574 26.98 28.74 -12.56
CA ILE A 574 26.36 27.47 -12.93
C ILE A 574 26.78 26.41 -11.92
N ALA A 575 25.85 25.93 -11.11
CA ALA A 575 26.07 24.81 -10.20
C ALA A 575 25.93 23.47 -10.94
N PHE A 576 26.82 22.52 -10.64
CA PHE A 576 26.82 21.19 -11.26
C PHE A 576 27.24 20.10 -10.28
N ASP A 577 26.90 18.83 -10.56
CA ASP A 577 27.36 17.69 -9.74
C ASP A 577 28.84 17.39 -9.94
N ARG A 578 29.56 17.15 -8.84
CA ARG A 578 31.02 16.96 -8.78
C ARG A 578 31.51 15.72 -9.53
N TRP A 579 30.64 14.78 -9.85
CA TRP A 579 30.98 13.49 -10.45
C TRP A 579 30.64 13.47 -11.94
N GLY A 580 31.65 13.37 -12.81
CA GLY A 580 31.47 12.98 -14.23
C GLY A 580 31.51 14.09 -15.29
N ALA A 581 31.79 15.35 -14.94
CA ALA A 581 31.63 16.50 -15.85
C ALA A 581 32.91 17.30 -16.16
N VAL A 582 34.10 16.78 -15.87
CA VAL A 582 35.37 17.56 -15.86
C VAL A 582 35.62 18.32 -17.18
N GLN A 583 35.38 17.69 -18.33
CA GLN A 583 35.60 18.33 -19.63
C GLN A 583 34.61 19.46 -19.91
N MET A 584 33.33 19.27 -19.59
CA MET A 584 32.30 20.27 -19.82
C MET A 584 32.51 21.50 -18.92
N VAL A 585 32.94 21.29 -17.68
CA VAL A 585 33.30 22.38 -16.76
C VAL A 585 34.43 23.23 -17.35
N GLN A 586 35.50 22.60 -17.83
CA GLN A 586 36.63 23.31 -18.45
C GLN A 586 36.20 24.10 -19.69
N ASN A 587 35.31 23.54 -20.51
CA ASN A 587 34.80 24.22 -21.70
C ASN A 587 33.95 25.44 -21.32
N LEU A 588 33.04 25.31 -20.36
CA LEU A 588 32.21 26.41 -19.86
C LEU A 588 33.03 27.51 -19.18
N GLU A 589 34.03 27.15 -18.39
CA GLU A 589 35.00 28.10 -17.82
C GLU A 589 35.80 28.81 -18.92
N GLY A 590 36.20 28.08 -19.98
CA GLY A 590 36.86 28.64 -21.16
C GLY A 590 35.98 29.62 -21.94
N MET A 591 34.65 29.45 -21.89
CA MET A 591 33.66 30.39 -22.43
C MET A 591 33.39 31.59 -21.50
N GLY A 592 34.00 31.62 -20.31
CA GLY A 592 33.88 32.72 -19.35
C GLY A 592 32.81 32.56 -18.26
N PHE A 593 32.14 31.40 -18.17
CA PHE A 593 31.19 31.13 -17.10
C PHE A 593 31.90 30.77 -15.79
N THR A 594 31.32 31.19 -14.66
CA THR A 594 31.75 30.69 -13.34
C THR A 594 30.99 29.40 -13.02
N VAL A 595 31.71 28.28 -12.93
CA VAL A 595 31.09 26.97 -12.72
C VAL A 595 31.43 26.47 -11.31
N VAL A 596 30.41 26.13 -10.52
CA VAL A 596 30.55 25.86 -9.08
C VAL A 596 30.19 24.41 -8.73
N PRO A 597 31.11 23.64 -8.13
CA PRO A 597 30.85 22.25 -7.77
C PRO A 597 29.88 22.11 -6.59
N PHE A 598 28.73 21.47 -6.83
CA PHE A 598 27.66 21.28 -5.85
C PHE A 598 27.62 19.83 -5.34
N GLY A 599 27.49 19.63 -4.02
CA GLY A 599 27.40 18.30 -3.43
C GLY A 599 25.97 17.78 -3.40
N GLN A 600 25.68 16.59 -3.94
CA GLN A 600 24.34 15.98 -3.84
C GLN A 600 24.08 15.26 -2.49
N GLY A 601 24.86 15.58 -1.45
CA GLY A 601 24.69 15.05 -0.09
C GLY A 601 23.67 15.87 0.73
N PHE A 602 23.24 15.32 1.88
CA PHE A 602 22.28 15.98 2.78
C PHE A 602 22.70 17.41 3.19
N LYS A 603 24.00 17.64 3.39
CA LYS A 603 24.54 18.94 3.81
C LYS A 603 24.21 20.06 2.84
N ASP A 604 24.46 19.82 1.55
CA ASP A 604 24.36 20.85 0.52
C ASP A 604 22.95 20.88 -0.10
N MET A 605 22.29 19.72 -0.26
CA MET A 605 20.92 19.63 -0.81
C MET A 605 19.83 20.14 0.14
N SER A 606 19.99 19.97 1.46
CA SER A 606 18.89 20.21 2.42
C SER A 606 18.39 21.67 2.43
N PRO A 607 19.26 22.70 2.54
CA PRO A 607 18.79 24.09 2.54
C PRO A 607 17.98 24.50 1.29
N PRO A 608 18.49 24.34 0.05
CA PRO A 608 17.74 24.74 -1.14
C PRO A 608 16.50 23.88 -1.39
N THR A 609 16.50 22.60 -1.00
CA THR A 609 15.31 21.74 -1.09
C THR A 609 14.21 22.25 -0.15
N LYS A 610 14.55 22.65 1.08
CA LYS A 610 13.58 23.24 2.02
C LYS A 610 13.05 24.58 1.51
N GLU A 611 13.92 25.41 0.91
CA GLU A 611 13.49 26.70 0.36
C GLU A 611 12.58 26.52 -0.86
N LEU A 612 12.84 25.54 -1.74
CA LEU A 612 11.94 25.22 -2.86
C LEU A 612 10.51 24.92 -2.37
N MET A 613 10.38 24.10 -1.31
CA MET A 613 9.08 23.83 -0.69
C MET A 613 8.43 25.11 -0.16
N LYS A 614 9.19 25.91 0.59
CA LYS A 614 8.69 27.17 1.17
C LYS A 614 8.19 28.14 0.09
N LEU A 615 8.98 28.38 -0.96
CA LEU A 615 8.60 29.25 -2.07
C LEU A 615 7.35 28.75 -2.80
N THR A 616 7.21 27.43 -2.96
CA THR A 616 6.01 26.83 -3.57
C THR A 616 4.77 27.07 -2.69
N LEU A 617 4.88 26.87 -1.37
CA LEU A 617 3.78 27.08 -0.44
C LEU A 617 3.37 28.56 -0.36
N GLU A 618 4.34 29.47 -0.39
CA GLU A 618 4.14 30.92 -0.38
C GLU A 618 3.76 31.49 -1.76
N LYS A 619 3.79 30.67 -2.82
CA LYS A 619 3.59 31.06 -4.23
C LYS A 619 4.56 32.15 -4.70
N LYS A 620 5.80 32.11 -4.19
CA LYS A 620 6.90 33.02 -4.53
C LYS A 620 7.86 32.44 -5.58
N ILE A 621 7.39 31.50 -6.38
CA ILE A 621 8.12 30.92 -7.51
C ILE A 621 7.19 30.87 -8.71
N ALA A 622 7.71 31.18 -9.90
CA ALA A 622 7.00 31.14 -11.17
C ALA A 622 7.77 30.23 -12.13
N HIS A 623 7.17 29.10 -12.52
CA HIS A 623 7.81 28.09 -13.37
C HIS A 623 7.12 27.89 -14.72
N GLY A 624 6.22 28.79 -15.12
CA GLY A 624 5.60 28.82 -16.45
C GLY A 624 4.74 27.60 -16.80
N GLY A 625 4.37 26.76 -15.82
CA GLY A 625 3.61 25.54 -16.06
C GLY A 625 4.32 24.50 -16.93
N HIS A 626 5.66 24.52 -17.02
CA HIS A 626 6.41 23.65 -17.92
C HIS A 626 6.10 22.15 -17.68
N PRO A 627 5.59 21.39 -18.67
CA PRO A 627 5.02 20.07 -18.44
C PRO A 627 6.06 19.03 -17.99
N VAL A 628 7.28 19.08 -18.54
CA VAL A 628 8.38 18.19 -18.12
C VAL A 628 8.79 18.45 -16.67
N MET A 629 8.97 19.72 -16.28
CA MET A 629 9.30 20.10 -14.90
C MET A 629 8.18 19.71 -13.93
N ARG A 630 6.92 19.95 -14.30
CA ARG A 630 5.75 19.55 -13.51
C ARG A 630 5.70 18.04 -13.31
N TRP A 631 5.98 17.25 -14.36
CA TRP A 631 6.07 15.79 -14.25
C TRP A 631 7.19 15.37 -13.30
N MET A 632 8.38 15.95 -13.41
CA MET A 632 9.50 15.65 -12.51
C MET A 632 9.20 16.06 -11.05
N ALA A 633 8.51 17.17 -10.83
CA ALA A 633 8.05 17.60 -9.51
C ALA A 633 7.02 16.63 -8.89
N ASP A 634 6.16 16.00 -9.71
CA ASP A 634 5.21 14.97 -9.27
C ASP A 634 5.90 13.68 -8.79
N ASN A 635 7.10 13.41 -9.30
CA ASN A 635 7.81 12.16 -9.09
C ASN A 635 8.79 12.19 -7.89
N ILE A 636 9.10 13.39 -7.38
CA ILE A 636 10.17 13.56 -6.40
C ILE A 636 9.91 12.85 -5.07
N PHE A 637 10.87 12.01 -4.68
CA PHE A 637 10.98 11.45 -3.35
C PHE A 637 12.09 12.16 -2.56
N ILE A 638 11.79 12.50 -1.30
CA ILE A 638 12.74 13.10 -0.37
C ILE A 638 13.13 12.11 0.72
N ARG A 639 14.44 11.90 0.88
CA ARG A 639 15.01 11.16 2.02
C ARG A 639 15.34 12.14 3.14
N THR A 640 15.10 11.72 4.38
CA THR A 640 15.44 12.47 5.59
C THR A 640 16.49 11.72 6.39
N ASP A 641 17.53 12.41 6.86
CA ASP A 641 18.53 11.85 7.78
C ASP A 641 18.08 11.96 9.26
N PRO A 642 18.74 11.28 10.21
CA PRO A 642 18.39 11.37 11.64
C PRO A 642 18.49 12.79 12.24
N ALA A 643 19.20 13.71 11.58
CA ALA A 643 19.34 15.10 12.01
C ALA A 643 18.24 16.01 11.41
N GLY A 644 17.31 15.46 10.62
CA GLY A 644 16.23 16.21 9.97
C GLY A 644 16.66 16.99 8.72
N ASN A 645 17.83 16.66 8.14
CA ASN A 645 18.21 17.15 6.82
C ASN A 645 17.51 16.33 5.75
N ILE A 646 17.18 16.98 4.64
CA ILE A 646 16.47 16.37 3.54
C ILE A 646 17.30 16.38 2.27
N LYS A 647 17.07 15.43 1.37
CA LYS A 647 17.60 15.47 0.00
C LYS A 647 16.69 14.73 -0.96
N ALA A 648 16.69 15.16 -2.23
CA ALA A 648 16.07 14.40 -3.30
C ALA A 648 16.80 13.07 -3.50
N ASP A 649 16.03 11.99 -3.68
CA ASP A 649 16.54 10.63 -3.85
C ASP A 649 16.13 10.11 -5.24
N LYS A 650 17.08 10.07 -6.18
CA LYS A 650 16.85 9.59 -7.55
C LYS A 650 16.40 8.13 -7.59
N GLU A 651 16.91 7.27 -6.69
CA GLU A 651 16.62 5.83 -6.70
C GLU A 651 15.23 5.51 -6.18
N LYS A 652 14.74 6.27 -5.19
CA LYS A 652 13.41 6.08 -4.59
C LYS A 652 12.30 6.88 -5.25
N SER A 653 12.64 7.85 -6.10
CA SER A 653 11.65 8.58 -6.89
C SER A 653 10.98 7.65 -7.88
N THR A 654 9.68 7.87 -8.13
CA THR A 654 8.90 6.96 -8.99
C THR A 654 9.36 6.96 -10.44
N GLU A 655 9.89 8.10 -10.88
CA GLU A 655 10.37 8.35 -12.22
C GLU A 655 11.46 9.45 -12.17
N ARG A 656 11.87 9.99 -13.32
CA ARG A 656 12.96 10.98 -13.41
C ARG A 656 12.64 12.29 -12.69
N ILE A 657 13.71 12.87 -12.13
CA ILE A 657 13.68 14.09 -11.32
C ILE A 657 14.85 15.05 -11.62
N ASP A 658 15.56 14.84 -12.73
CA ASP A 658 16.81 15.54 -13.06
C ASP A 658 16.60 17.07 -13.15
N GLY A 659 15.45 17.50 -13.69
CA GLY A 659 15.03 18.90 -13.68
C GLY A 659 14.86 19.51 -12.30
N VAL A 660 14.29 18.77 -11.36
CA VAL A 660 14.09 19.27 -9.99
C VAL A 660 15.43 19.36 -9.27
N ILE A 661 16.37 18.45 -9.55
CA ILE A 661 17.73 18.51 -8.99
C ILE A 661 18.50 19.70 -9.57
N ALA A 662 18.43 19.92 -10.88
CA ALA A 662 18.98 21.12 -11.51
C ALA A 662 18.36 22.41 -10.92
N LEU A 663 17.05 22.44 -10.70
CA LEU A 663 16.37 23.56 -10.04
C LEU A 663 16.89 23.80 -8.62
N ILE A 664 17.03 22.76 -7.80
CA ILE A 664 17.55 22.86 -6.43
C ILE A 664 18.98 23.43 -6.43
N MET A 665 19.84 22.99 -7.36
CA MET A 665 21.20 23.50 -7.50
C MET A 665 21.23 24.97 -7.90
N ALA A 666 20.41 25.36 -8.90
CA ALA A 666 20.29 26.75 -9.34
C ALA A 666 19.77 27.65 -8.22
N LEU A 667 18.76 27.17 -7.48
CA LEU A 667 18.13 27.88 -6.39
C LEU A 667 19.11 28.11 -5.21
N ASP A 668 19.98 27.15 -4.89
CA ASP A 668 21.04 27.36 -3.88
C ASP A 668 21.92 28.57 -4.21
N ARG A 669 22.37 28.66 -5.48
CA ARG A 669 23.22 29.78 -5.92
C ARG A 669 22.46 31.10 -5.90
N ALA A 670 21.21 31.09 -6.36
CA ALA A 670 20.33 32.26 -6.33
C ALA A 670 20.11 32.78 -4.90
N ILE A 671 19.85 31.89 -3.92
CA ILE A 671 19.63 32.27 -2.52
C ILE A 671 20.90 32.82 -1.87
N ARG A 672 22.07 32.21 -2.16
CA ARG A 672 23.33 32.62 -1.54
C ARG A 672 23.88 33.94 -2.07
N CYS A 673 23.66 34.21 -3.35
CA CYS A 673 24.30 35.32 -4.05
C CYS A 673 23.34 36.47 -4.38
N GLY A 674 22.02 36.23 -4.38
CA GLY A 674 21.01 37.27 -4.57
C GLY A 674 21.13 38.01 -5.91
N ASN A 675 20.76 39.30 -5.91
CA ASN A 675 20.96 40.20 -7.05
C ASN A 675 22.20 41.09 -6.89
N ASP A 676 23.07 40.81 -5.92
CA ASP A 676 24.18 41.69 -5.58
C ASP A 676 25.17 41.77 -6.75
N ALA A 677 25.10 42.90 -7.45
CA ALA A 677 26.17 43.36 -8.31
C ALA A 677 27.25 43.95 -7.42
N SER A 678 28.02 43.11 -6.72
CA SER A 678 29.33 43.57 -6.27
C SER A 678 30.12 43.87 -7.54
N ALA A 679 30.18 45.14 -7.92
CA ALA A 679 31.11 45.62 -8.94
C ALA A 679 32.49 45.05 -8.60
N SER A 680 33.24 44.65 -9.62
CA SER A 680 34.60 44.16 -9.39
C SER A 680 35.34 45.26 -8.64
N VAL A 681 36.13 44.92 -7.62
CA VAL A 681 36.97 45.93 -6.95
C VAL A 681 37.88 46.63 -7.98
N TYR A 682 38.17 45.98 -9.11
CA TYR A 682 38.88 46.56 -10.25
C TYR A 682 38.10 47.63 -11.02
N ASP A 683 36.76 47.60 -10.99
CA ASP A 683 35.90 48.63 -11.59
C ASP A 683 35.95 49.95 -10.78
N GLU A 684 36.19 49.86 -9.46
CA GLU A 684 36.26 51.03 -8.57
C GLU A 684 37.69 51.49 -8.24
N ARG A 685 38.66 50.59 -8.19
CA ARG A 685 40.01 50.88 -7.65
C ARG A 685 41.15 50.82 -8.67
N GLY A 686 40.91 50.37 -9.89
CA GLY A 686 41.97 50.14 -10.89
C GLY A 686 42.99 49.07 -10.49
N ILE A 687 43.88 48.69 -11.41
CA ILE A 687 44.94 47.70 -11.16
C ILE A 687 46.09 48.35 -10.39
N LEU A 688 46.43 47.83 -9.21
CA LEU A 688 47.67 48.19 -8.52
C LEU A 688 48.82 47.35 -9.07
N VAL A 689 49.67 47.98 -9.87
CA VAL A 689 50.96 47.40 -10.30
C VAL A 689 52.02 47.88 -9.30
N PHE A 690 52.68 46.94 -8.63
CA PHE A 690 53.80 47.21 -7.72
C PHE A 690 55.15 47.14 -8.44
#